data_AF-A0A0C1Y631-F1
#
_entry.id   AF-A0A0C1Y631-F1
#
_cell.length_a   1.000
_cell.length_b   1.000
_cell.length_c   1.000
_cell.angle_alpha   90.00
_cell.angle_beta   90.00
_cell.angle_gamma   90.00
#
_symmetry.space_group_name_H-M   'P 1'
#
loop_
_entity.id
_entity.type
_entity.pdbx_description
1 polymer ?
#
loop_
_entity_poly.entity_id
_entity_poly.type
_entity_poly.pdbx_seq_one_letter_code
_entity_poly.pdbx_strand_id
1 'polypeptide(L)'
;MVAAGDVITGGKPPLPVEDIPDAELRAVRRAWVHSDAAAQEVTTAEEAASLLVGEGPALAVIAGPQGFGKRAAALKALWEASRSLTGVPLGAQEPKLQQIQPDWDDMKVPDVSLLPAAPGHGYLLDITAEIGTWQNPANVATSLVRHAERLRTKGSFLVLVTDTHGWPADASGALADVLVRATRRPSPQRVAAAHLQWMYDMPDRARWLNPDARDSSELDGAASHLVKDAMSPAEAVRLAGLLARAEASVDGIAQAQAAFQKWEKLVEEIFENTKDDADDRALLIAALFLSGDDALTVQDASRTLLGEKGQRTMRDILTGPDLTARYNRVKVRVQGRYIDIDEKPGYAQAVLNHLWRQRADIHEPLLNWIDSVTGPKHPGAARLERISDLLVQLAIAENDIRVIKKIYYWIDNGEASSEHQQLIGRVLTTAAHADTLGTQVRGLLLDWAQEASTAVTTVVTFVCRSDFAEHYTYQALIRLRWVLGRPTRDAAVEAAEDAIRDIAARPGLLARVWKSVVKWPDEGRGLAASRAFLALLDPRDNPYVLKVMMAAAERDAEVRQKLIAGWRTALSNPAVTAESRDLLIGWARAWADQQVPQELMVDLLNDVIEQHLLTTPIAALVYGEPGIGYDQSVIDLRMRLRLPSPLSHTPTHVPR
;
A
#
# COMPACT_ATOMS: atom_id res chain seq x y z
N MET A 1 13.32 -31.32 2.74
CA MET A 1 14.22 -30.36 3.38
C MET A 1 13.66 -28.97 3.08
N VAL A 2 12.83 -28.42 3.97
CA VAL A 2 12.28 -27.06 3.81
C VAL A 2 13.44 -26.11 4.12
N ALA A 3 13.77 -25.21 3.20
CA ALA A 3 14.71 -24.13 3.47
C ALA A 3 14.09 -23.23 4.53
N ALA A 4 14.38 -23.52 5.80
CA ALA A 4 13.98 -22.69 6.91
C ALA A 4 14.60 -21.32 6.69
N GLY A 5 13.79 -20.32 6.36
CA GLY A 5 14.21 -18.93 6.53
C GLY A 5 14.56 -18.74 8.00
N ASP A 6 15.69 -18.11 8.28
CA ASP A 6 16.19 -17.87 9.64
C ASP A 6 15.15 -17.05 10.45
N VAL A 7 14.36 -17.73 11.29
CA VAL A 7 13.51 -17.08 12.30
C VAL A 7 14.40 -16.73 13.49
N ILE A 8 15.24 -15.70 13.35
CA ILE A 8 16.12 -15.21 14.42
C ILE A 8 15.38 -14.14 15.24
N THR A 9 15.27 -14.36 16.55
CA THR A 9 14.40 -13.59 17.46
C THR A 9 15.01 -12.34 18.08
N GLY A 10 16.31 -12.06 17.90
CA GLY A 10 16.98 -10.91 18.51
C GLY A 10 16.60 -9.53 17.94
N GLY A 11 16.46 -8.51 18.81
CA GLY A 11 16.23 -7.08 18.47
C GLY A 11 14.84 -6.76 17.90
N LYS A 12 14.44 -5.52 17.58
CA LYS A 12 13.32 -5.29 16.64
C LYS A 12 13.86 -5.45 15.20
N PRO A 13 13.18 -6.14 14.26
CA PRO A 13 13.70 -6.21 12.89
C PRO A 13 13.76 -4.81 12.28
N PRO A 14 14.76 -4.53 11.44
CA PRO A 14 14.80 -3.27 10.75
C PRO A 14 13.55 -3.10 9.87
N LEU A 15 13.25 -1.85 9.52
CA LEU A 15 12.20 -1.51 8.57
C LEU A 15 12.43 -2.26 7.24
N PRO A 16 11.35 -2.56 6.50
CA PRO A 16 11.45 -3.18 5.20
C PRO A 16 12.34 -2.36 4.26
N VAL A 17 13.17 -3.07 3.50
CA VAL A 17 13.98 -2.49 2.43
C VAL A 17 13.69 -3.21 1.13
N GLU A 18 13.62 -2.44 0.05
CA GLU A 18 13.44 -2.91 -1.31
C GLU A 18 14.62 -2.47 -2.17
N ASP A 19 14.99 -3.30 -3.14
CA ASP A 19 16.01 -2.91 -4.11
C ASP A 19 15.45 -1.86 -5.05
N ILE A 20 16.23 -0.81 -5.31
CA ILE A 20 15.79 0.27 -6.21
C ILE A 20 15.65 -0.32 -7.62
N PRO A 21 14.52 -0.11 -8.32
CA PRO A 21 14.32 -0.70 -9.64
C PRO A 21 15.42 -0.32 -10.64
N ASP A 22 15.89 -1.30 -11.41
CA ASP A 22 16.95 -1.09 -12.41
C ASP A 22 16.58 -0.03 -13.47
N ALA A 23 15.29 0.15 -13.74
CA ALA A 23 14.80 1.20 -14.64
C ALA A 23 15.09 2.61 -14.07
N GLU A 24 14.88 2.82 -12.77
CA GLU A 24 15.15 4.10 -12.11
C GLU A 24 16.66 4.38 -12.05
N LEU A 25 17.45 3.36 -11.68
CA LEU A 25 18.92 3.48 -11.67
C LEU A 25 19.47 3.77 -13.07
N ARG A 26 18.95 3.14 -14.13
CA ARG A 26 19.33 3.45 -15.51
C ARG A 26 18.97 4.88 -15.91
N ALA A 27 17.79 5.37 -15.50
CA ALA A 27 17.36 6.73 -15.80
C ALA A 27 18.30 7.78 -15.20
N VAL A 28 18.65 7.69 -13.92
CA VAL A 28 19.57 8.65 -13.28
C VAL A 28 21.03 8.52 -13.76
N ARG A 29 21.39 7.37 -14.34
CA ARG A 29 22.73 7.16 -14.94
C ARG A 29 22.85 7.74 -16.34
N ARG A 30 21.83 7.58 -17.18
CA ARG A 30 21.91 7.88 -18.62
C ARG A 30 21.08 9.07 -19.08
N ALA A 31 19.95 9.32 -18.43
CA ALA A 31 18.98 10.35 -18.81
C ALA A 31 18.92 11.51 -17.79
N TRP A 32 19.98 11.73 -17.01
CA TRP A 32 20.06 12.82 -16.05
C TRP A 32 20.21 14.18 -16.76
N VAL A 33 19.55 15.20 -16.22
CA VAL A 33 19.53 16.56 -16.79
C VAL A 33 20.06 17.55 -15.75
N HIS A 34 21.18 18.19 -16.07
CA HIS A 34 21.90 19.11 -15.17
C HIS A 34 21.39 20.56 -15.21
N SER A 35 20.30 20.85 -15.91
CA SER A 35 19.87 22.23 -16.15
C SER A 35 18.36 22.41 -16.13
N ASP A 36 17.90 23.55 -15.66
CA ASP A 36 16.51 23.98 -15.75
C ASP A 36 16.12 24.53 -17.13
N ALA A 37 14.87 24.97 -17.28
CA ALA A 37 14.36 25.53 -18.52
C ALA A 37 15.09 26.82 -18.96
N ALA A 38 15.65 27.57 -18.01
CA ALA A 38 16.45 28.77 -18.26
C ALA A 38 17.95 28.45 -18.50
N ALA A 39 18.29 27.17 -18.69
CA ALA A 39 19.66 26.67 -18.82
C ALA A 39 20.57 26.97 -17.61
N GLN A 40 20.00 27.24 -16.45
CA GLN A 40 20.73 27.36 -15.19
C GLN A 40 20.94 25.98 -14.58
N GLU A 41 22.05 25.80 -13.87
CA GLU A 41 22.46 24.51 -13.33
C GLU A 41 21.52 24.00 -12.23
N VAL A 42 21.25 22.69 -12.21
CA VAL A 42 20.46 22.00 -11.18
C VAL A 42 21.41 21.18 -10.32
N THR A 43 21.81 21.74 -9.19
CA THR A 43 22.88 21.23 -8.32
C THR A 43 22.40 20.29 -7.22
N THR A 44 21.09 20.08 -7.05
CA THR A 44 20.48 19.33 -5.92
C THR A 44 21.13 17.96 -5.68
N ALA A 45 21.42 17.20 -6.74
CA ALA A 45 22.02 15.86 -6.61
C ALA A 45 23.50 15.93 -6.20
N GLU A 46 24.25 16.88 -6.77
CA GLU A 46 25.69 17.06 -6.52
C GLU A 46 25.95 17.60 -5.11
N GLU A 47 25.12 18.55 -4.66
CA GLU A 47 25.13 19.05 -3.28
C GLU A 47 24.81 17.92 -2.29
N ALA A 48 23.78 17.12 -2.56
CA ALA A 48 23.43 15.98 -1.73
C ALA A 48 24.56 14.94 -1.70
N ALA A 49 25.15 14.59 -2.85
CA ALA A 49 26.28 13.65 -2.92
C ALA A 49 27.49 14.15 -2.10
N SER A 50 27.76 15.45 -2.14
CA SER A 50 28.84 16.09 -1.37
C SER A 50 28.64 15.94 0.14
N LEU A 51 27.40 16.06 0.62
CA LEU A 51 27.08 15.83 2.05
C LEU A 51 27.26 14.37 2.46
N LEU A 52 26.92 13.42 1.58
CA LEU A 52 27.08 11.99 1.88
C LEU A 52 28.56 11.60 2.03
N VAL A 53 29.44 12.17 1.22
CA VAL A 53 30.88 11.83 1.16
C VAL A 53 31.76 12.73 2.05
N GLY A 54 31.29 13.93 2.41
CA GLY A 54 32.04 14.91 3.21
C GLY A 54 32.25 14.51 4.68
N GLU A 55 32.83 15.38 5.52
CA GLU A 55 33.20 15.06 6.91
C GLU A 55 32.04 14.99 7.93
N GLY A 56 30.81 15.37 7.55
CA GLY A 56 29.63 15.46 8.44
C GLY A 56 28.98 14.12 8.89
N PRO A 57 27.66 13.99 8.99
CA PRO A 57 26.98 12.70 9.02
C PRO A 57 26.85 12.14 7.58
N ALA A 58 26.73 10.82 7.39
CA ALA A 58 26.48 10.22 6.06
C ALA A 58 25.01 10.40 5.64
N LEU A 59 24.53 11.65 5.67
CA LEU A 59 23.13 12.05 5.51
C LEU A 59 23.02 13.24 4.55
N ALA A 60 22.07 13.16 3.63
CA ALA A 60 21.56 14.32 2.90
C ALA A 60 20.03 14.35 2.98
N VAL A 61 19.46 15.52 3.23
CA VAL A 61 18.01 15.75 3.25
C VAL A 61 17.64 16.65 2.08
N ILE A 62 16.89 16.12 1.12
CA ILE A 62 16.42 16.87 -0.05
C ILE A 62 15.00 17.36 0.22
N ALA A 63 14.87 18.66 0.45
CA ALA A 63 13.60 19.34 0.68
C ALA A 63 13.21 20.20 -0.53
N GLY A 64 11.92 20.23 -0.87
CA GLY A 64 11.43 21.13 -1.91
C GLY A 64 10.02 20.81 -2.39
N PRO A 65 9.51 21.58 -3.37
CA PRO A 65 8.13 21.43 -3.83
C PRO A 65 7.88 20.10 -4.54
N GLN A 66 6.60 19.74 -4.71
CA GLN A 66 6.22 18.59 -5.53
C GLN A 66 6.61 18.83 -7.00
N GLY A 67 7.02 17.76 -7.69
CA GLY A 67 7.39 17.83 -9.11
C GLY A 67 8.76 18.48 -9.38
N PHE A 68 9.64 18.60 -8.39
CA PHE A 68 11.02 19.09 -8.58
C PHE A 68 12.06 17.97 -8.80
N GLY A 69 11.62 16.72 -8.94
CA GLY A 69 12.52 15.59 -9.21
C GLY A 69 13.35 15.13 -8.01
N LYS A 70 12.92 15.42 -6.77
CA LYS A 70 13.66 15.11 -5.53
C LYS A 70 14.09 13.64 -5.42
N ARG A 71 13.18 12.70 -5.72
CA ARG A 71 13.51 11.27 -5.73
C ARG A 71 14.63 10.94 -6.71
N ALA A 72 14.55 11.45 -7.94
CA ALA A 72 15.60 11.24 -8.94
C ALA A 72 16.93 11.86 -8.48
N ALA A 73 16.91 13.05 -7.86
CA ALA A 73 18.09 13.68 -7.28
C ALA A 73 18.69 12.85 -6.14
N ALA A 74 17.85 12.27 -5.28
CA ALA A 74 18.29 11.40 -4.20
C ALA A 74 18.98 10.12 -4.72
N LEU A 75 18.38 9.47 -5.72
CA LEU A 75 18.95 8.29 -6.38
C LEU A 75 20.27 8.62 -7.09
N LYS A 76 20.33 9.77 -7.76
CA LYS A 76 21.54 10.26 -8.40
C LYS A 76 22.65 10.49 -7.37
N ALA A 77 22.35 11.17 -6.27
CA ALA A 77 23.29 11.44 -5.18
C ALA A 77 23.83 10.15 -4.55
N LEU A 78 22.95 9.17 -4.28
CA LEU A 78 23.35 7.85 -3.77
C LEU A 78 24.28 7.13 -4.75
N TRP A 79 24.00 7.18 -6.04
CA TRP A 79 24.85 6.57 -7.07
C TRP A 79 26.21 7.28 -7.23
N GLU A 80 26.28 8.60 -7.10
CA GLU A 80 27.54 9.34 -7.14
C GLU A 80 28.38 9.10 -5.89
N ALA A 81 27.75 9.12 -4.72
CA ALA A 81 28.41 8.83 -3.45
C ALA A 81 28.95 7.40 -3.39
N SER A 82 28.20 6.42 -3.90
CA SER A 82 28.63 5.02 -3.91
C SER A 82 29.89 4.78 -4.74
N ARG A 83 30.11 5.59 -5.79
CA ARG A 83 31.32 5.55 -6.63
C ARG A 83 32.50 6.35 -6.06
N SER A 84 32.21 7.35 -5.25
CA SER A 84 33.21 8.26 -4.68
C SER A 84 33.92 7.68 -3.45
N LEU A 85 33.46 6.54 -2.93
CA LEU A 85 34.13 5.74 -1.91
C LEU A 85 35.48 5.19 -2.42
N THR A 86 36.47 6.07 -2.44
CA THR A 86 37.87 5.79 -2.71
C THR A 86 38.48 5.18 -1.45
N GLY A 87 38.55 3.85 -1.40
CA GLY A 87 39.05 3.12 -0.22
C GLY A 87 38.53 1.69 -0.09
N VAL A 88 37.58 1.32 -0.95
CA VAL A 88 37.11 -0.06 -1.07
C VAL A 88 38.25 -0.91 -1.69
N PRO A 89 38.71 -2.00 -1.02
CA PRO A 89 39.77 -2.87 -1.57
C PRO A 89 39.40 -3.32 -2.98
N LEU A 90 40.40 -3.45 -3.86
CA LEU A 90 40.24 -4.04 -5.20
C LEU A 90 39.44 -5.36 -5.09
N GLY A 91 38.17 -5.33 -5.53
CA GLY A 91 37.26 -6.47 -5.49
C GLY A 91 36.04 -6.35 -4.57
N ALA A 92 35.90 -5.30 -3.74
CA ALA A 92 34.69 -5.13 -2.95
C ALA A 92 33.55 -4.49 -3.76
N GLN A 93 32.35 -5.03 -3.54
CA GLN A 93 31.13 -4.77 -4.30
C GLN A 93 30.68 -3.31 -4.15
N GLU A 94 30.18 -2.70 -5.23
CA GLU A 94 29.52 -1.40 -5.16
C GLU A 94 28.40 -1.44 -4.10
N PRO A 95 28.24 -0.37 -3.29
CA PRO A 95 27.20 -0.32 -2.29
C PRO A 95 25.82 -0.63 -2.87
N LYS A 96 25.09 -1.53 -2.22
CA LYS A 96 23.74 -1.89 -2.65
C LYS A 96 22.81 -0.72 -2.37
N LEU A 97 22.10 -0.25 -3.39
CA LEU A 97 21.16 0.86 -3.27
C LEU A 97 19.75 0.33 -2.99
N GLN A 98 19.15 0.77 -1.89
CA GLN A 98 17.86 0.28 -1.43
C GLN A 98 16.94 1.42 -0.98
N GLN A 99 15.64 1.23 -1.12
CA GLN A 99 14.62 2.10 -0.54
C GLN A 99 14.14 1.51 0.78
N ILE A 100 14.06 2.33 1.82
CA ILE A 100 13.44 2.00 3.10
C ILE A 100 11.97 2.36 3.02
N GLN A 101 11.09 1.42 3.39
CA GLN A 101 9.67 1.70 3.53
C GLN A 101 9.38 2.33 4.91
N PRO A 102 8.61 3.42 4.99
CA PRO A 102 8.25 4.09 6.25
C PRO A 102 7.19 3.30 7.07
N ASP A 103 7.45 2.02 7.32
CA ASP A 103 6.57 1.07 7.99
C ASP A 103 6.76 1.06 9.52
N TRP A 104 6.63 2.24 10.15
CA TRP A 104 6.69 2.34 11.60
C TRP A 104 5.39 1.90 12.27
N ASP A 105 5.54 1.34 13.48
CA ASP A 105 4.41 0.98 14.34
C ASP A 105 3.51 2.18 14.67
N ASP A 106 4.13 3.31 15.01
CA ASP A 106 3.46 4.59 15.24
C ASP A 106 4.04 5.65 14.28
N MET A 107 3.23 6.06 13.30
CA MET A 107 3.63 7.07 12.31
C MET A 107 3.85 8.46 12.93
N LYS A 108 3.23 8.75 14.09
CA LYS A 108 3.37 10.04 14.78
C LYS A 108 4.65 10.12 15.61
N VAL A 109 5.18 8.97 16.01
CA VAL A 109 6.43 8.83 16.79
C VAL A 109 7.33 7.76 16.14
N PRO A 110 7.95 8.04 14.99
CA PRO A 110 8.81 7.09 14.30
C PRO A 110 9.98 6.58 15.15
N ASP A 111 10.09 5.25 15.28
CA ASP A 111 11.20 4.60 15.96
C ASP A 111 12.42 4.47 15.02
N VAL A 112 13.32 5.46 15.06
CA VAL A 112 14.54 5.50 14.23
C VAL A 112 15.52 4.36 14.55
N SER A 113 15.36 3.66 15.69
CA SER A 113 16.16 2.48 15.99
C SER A 113 15.87 1.31 15.04
N LEU A 114 14.73 1.34 14.35
CA LEU A 114 14.34 0.36 13.34
C LEU A 114 14.97 0.60 11.98
N LEU A 115 15.68 1.70 11.74
CA LEU A 115 16.30 1.89 10.43
C LEU A 115 17.42 0.85 10.18
N PRO A 116 17.52 0.31 8.96
CA PRO A 116 18.57 -0.62 8.58
C PRO A 116 19.94 0.04 8.67
N ALA A 117 20.95 -0.74 9.05
CA ALA A 117 22.33 -0.26 9.16
C ALA A 117 23.33 -1.33 8.69
N ALA A 118 23.03 -2.01 7.59
CA ALA A 118 23.95 -2.97 6.99
C ALA A 118 25.15 -2.21 6.38
N PRO A 119 26.38 -2.76 6.46
CA PRO A 119 27.56 -2.13 5.89
C PRO A 119 27.54 -2.11 4.37
N GLY A 120 28.09 -1.08 3.73
CA GLY A 120 28.15 -0.95 2.27
C GLY A 120 26.79 -0.82 1.59
N HIS A 121 25.87 -0.04 2.16
CA HIS A 121 24.54 0.18 1.59
C HIS A 121 24.23 1.67 1.45
N GLY A 122 23.50 2.03 0.38
CA GLY A 122 22.95 3.36 0.18
C GLY A 122 21.43 3.31 0.34
N TYR A 123 20.89 4.01 1.33
CA TYR A 123 19.47 4.00 1.64
C TYR A 123 18.77 5.27 1.18
N LEU A 124 17.62 5.10 0.51
CA LEU A 124 16.65 6.16 0.24
C LEU A 124 15.47 6.00 1.19
N LEU A 125 15.09 7.07 1.89
CA LEU A 125 13.87 7.09 2.69
C LEU A 125 13.06 8.35 2.35
N ASP A 126 11.92 8.15 1.72
CA ASP A 126 10.96 9.23 1.45
C ASP A 126 10.03 9.37 2.66
N ILE A 127 10.01 10.57 3.25
CA ILE A 127 9.18 10.94 4.40
C ILE A 127 8.25 12.11 4.07
N THR A 128 8.10 12.43 2.78
CA THR A 128 7.30 13.57 2.32
C THR A 128 5.87 13.51 2.85
N ALA A 129 5.29 12.31 2.93
CA ALA A 129 3.92 12.12 3.39
C ALA A 129 3.81 12.01 4.91
N GLU A 130 4.87 11.57 5.59
CA GLU A 130 4.89 11.20 7.00
C GLU A 130 5.24 12.38 7.90
N ILE A 131 6.18 13.23 7.48
CA ILE A 131 6.81 14.24 8.34
C ILE A 131 5.82 15.22 8.95
N GLY A 132 4.76 15.58 8.22
CA GLY A 132 3.72 16.48 8.69
C GLY A 132 2.87 15.93 9.84
N THR A 133 2.96 14.62 10.12
CA THR A 133 2.21 13.94 11.18
C THR A 133 3.02 13.73 12.46
N TRP A 134 4.32 14.03 12.44
CA TRP A 134 5.21 13.78 13.57
C TRP A 134 4.92 14.71 14.73
N GLN A 135 4.75 14.17 15.94
CA GLN A 135 4.49 14.97 17.15
C GLN A 135 5.71 15.78 17.58
N ASN A 136 6.92 15.28 17.33
CA ASN A 136 8.17 15.97 17.67
C ASN A 136 9.20 15.80 16.54
N PRO A 137 9.07 16.57 15.44
CA PRO A 137 9.89 16.37 14.26
C PRO A 137 11.38 16.63 14.52
N ALA A 138 11.72 17.58 15.41
CA ALA A 138 13.11 17.89 15.74
C ALA A 138 13.84 16.72 16.44
N ASN A 139 13.16 16.02 17.35
CA ASN A 139 13.75 14.86 18.03
C ASN A 139 13.96 13.67 17.08
N VAL A 140 13.00 13.44 16.18
CA VAL A 140 13.11 12.39 15.15
C VAL A 140 14.25 12.73 14.19
N ALA A 141 14.32 13.97 13.71
CA ALA A 141 15.39 14.48 12.85
C ALA A 141 16.77 14.35 13.49
N THR A 142 16.90 14.69 14.79
CA THR A 142 18.14 14.51 15.55
C THR A 142 18.54 13.03 15.65
N SER A 143 17.56 12.14 15.82
CA SER A 143 17.80 10.69 15.87
C SER A 143 18.23 10.15 14.50
N LEU A 144 17.73 10.71 13.40
CA LEU A 144 18.14 10.39 12.03
C LEU A 144 19.59 10.79 11.76
N VAL A 145 20.02 11.97 12.22
CA VAL A 145 21.43 12.39 12.15
C VAL A 145 22.33 11.40 12.89
N ARG A 146 22.00 11.05 14.13
CA ARG A 146 22.75 10.04 14.91
C ARG A 146 22.76 8.67 14.23
N HIS A 147 21.66 8.29 13.58
CA HIS A 147 21.62 7.06 12.80
C HIS A 147 22.62 7.11 11.64
N ALA A 148 22.66 8.23 10.89
CA ALA A 148 23.59 8.40 9.77
C ALA A 148 25.06 8.49 10.19
N GLU A 149 25.38 9.01 11.38
CA GLU A 149 26.73 8.91 11.97
C GLU A 149 27.14 7.44 12.17
N ARG A 150 26.21 6.56 12.54
CA ARG A 150 26.48 5.11 12.62
C ARG A 150 26.57 4.44 11.24
N LEU A 151 25.87 4.94 10.23
CA LEU A 151 26.01 4.43 8.86
C LEU A 151 27.39 4.74 8.29
N ARG A 152 27.91 5.93 8.59
CA ARG A 152 29.25 6.36 8.19
C ARG A 152 30.34 5.40 8.63
N THR A 153 30.32 4.96 9.89
CA THR A 153 31.32 4.01 10.42
C THR A 153 31.25 2.63 9.74
N LYS A 154 30.19 2.37 8.97
CA LYS A 154 29.95 1.14 8.21
C LYS A 154 30.09 1.33 6.69
N GLY A 155 30.50 2.51 6.22
CA GLY A 155 30.58 2.82 4.79
C GLY A 155 29.21 2.85 4.10
N SER A 156 28.16 3.20 4.83
CA SER A 156 26.78 3.28 4.35
C SER A 156 26.26 4.72 4.41
N PHE A 157 25.22 5.01 3.64
CA PHE A 157 24.67 6.36 3.47
C PHE A 157 23.14 6.38 3.55
N LEU A 158 22.57 7.53 3.90
CA LEU A 158 21.12 7.76 3.90
C LEU A 158 20.80 9.06 3.17
N VAL A 159 19.86 9.01 2.23
CA VAL A 159 19.21 10.19 1.66
C VAL A 159 17.76 10.22 2.08
N LEU A 160 17.33 11.36 2.62
CA LEU A 160 15.94 11.64 2.97
C LEU A 160 15.30 12.56 1.93
N VAL A 161 14.06 12.28 1.55
CA VAL A 161 13.25 13.16 0.72
C VAL A 161 12.07 13.68 1.53
N THR A 162 11.81 14.99 1.43
CA THR A 162 10.73 15.64 2.18
C THR A 162 10.15 16.84 1.42
N ASP A 163 9.06 17.41 1.92
CA ASP A 163 8.45 18.63 1.37
C ASP A 163 9.30 19.88 1.69
N THR A 164 8.87 21.06 1.26
CA THR A 164 9.66 22.30 1.36
C THR A 164 9.94 22.73 2.81
N HIS A 165 9.04 22.41 3.73
CA HIS A 165 9.00 22.97 5.09
C HIS A 165 8.96 21.90 6.20
N GLY A 166 8.96 20.62 5.86
CA GLY A 166 8.83 19.54 6.83
C GLY A 166 10.09 19.33 7.65
N TRP A 167 11.28 19.54 7.05
CA TRP A 167 12.53 19.36 7.78
C TRP A 167 12.77 20.50 8.79
N PRO A 168 12.96 20.20 10.09
CA PRO A 168 13.11 21.21 11.14
C PRO A 168 14.54 21.76 11.22
N ALA A 169 15.05 22.34 10.11
CA ALA A 169 16.41 22.88 10.03
C ALA A 169 16.69 23.97 11.08
N ASP A 170 15.69 24.79 11.40
CA ASP A 170 15.84 25.91 12.34
C ASP A 170 16.00 25.44 13.80
N ALA A 171 15.78 24.15 14.10
CA ALA A 171 15.91 23.63 15.45
C ALA A 171 17.36 23.45 15.92
N SER A 172 18.33 23.22 15.00
CA SER A 172 19.76 23.20 15.33
C SER A 172 20.65 23.27 14.09
N GLY A 173 21.90 23.74 14.24
CA GLY A 173 22.89 23.81 13.16
C GLY A 173 23.15 22.45 12.49
N ALA A 174 23.27 21.36 13.27
CA ALA A 174 23.47 20.01 12.73
C ALA A 174 22.33 19.54 11.81
N LEU A 175 21.11 20.05 12.00
CA LEU A 175 19.97 19.75 11.13
C LEU A 175 19.97 20.64 9.88
N ALA A 176 20.49 21.86 9.97
CA ALA A 176 20.67 22.74 8.82
C ALA A 176 21.80 22.25 7.90
N ASP A 177 22.89 21.71 8.47
CA ASP A 177 24.09 21.28 7.74
C ASP A 177 23.85 20.09 6.79
N VAL A 178 22.77 19.33 7.00
CA VAL A 178 22.41 18.17 6.16
C VAL A 178 21.34 18.49 5.10
N LEU A 179 20.82 19.72 5.08
CA LEU A 179 19.69 20.11 4.24
C LEU A 179 20.13 20.65 2.87
N VAL A 180 19.60 20.05 1.81
CA VAL A 180 19.68 20.52 0.43
C VAL A 180 18.29 20.96 -0.03
N ARG A 181 18.17 22.21 -0.49
CA ARG A 181 16.91 22.74 -1.01
C ARG A 181 16.84 22.62 -2.53
N ALA A 182 15.90 21.80 -3.02
CA ALA A 182 15.58 21.71 -4.44
C ALA A 182 14.85 22.99 -4.88
N THR A 183 15.62 24.02 -5.26
CA THR A 183 15.10 25.33 -5.69
C THR A 183 14.81 25.40 -7.18
N ARG A 184 15.41 24.50 -7.96
CA ARG A 184 15.29 24.46 -9.43
C ARG A 184 14.73 23.13 -9.90
N ARG A 185 13.93 23.19 -10.95
CA ARG A 185 13.34 22.03 -11.60
C ARG A 185 14.13 21.72 -12.88
N PRO A 186 14.51 20.45 -13.14
CA PRO A 186 15.11 20.07 -14.42
C PRO A 186 14.22 20.45 -15.61
N SER A 187 14.84 20.88 -16.71
CA SER A 187 14.11 21.25 -17.94
C SER A 187 13.23 20.08 -18.42
N PRO A 188 11.90 20.24 -18.46
CA PRO A 188 11.00 19.17 -18.90
C PRO A 188 11.30 18.72 -20.34
N GLN A 189 11.71 19.64 -21.20
CA GLN A 189 12.08 19.35 -22.59
C GLN A 189 13.31 18.44 -22.66
N ARG A 190 14.37 18.79 -21.92
CA ARG A 190 15.60 18.00 -21.87
C ARG A 190 15.36 16.65 -21.20
N VAL A 191 14.50 16.58 -20.18
CA VAL A 191 14.12 15.31 -19.53
C VAL A 191 13.42 14.39 -20.52
N ALA A 192 12.40 14.88 -21.23
CA ALA A 192 11.67 14.09 -22.21
C ALA A 192 12.59 13.63 -23.37
N ALA A 193 13.43 14.52 -23.89
CA ALA A 193 14.40 14.20 -24.93
C ALA A 193 15.44 13.15 -24.48
N ALA A 194 15.99 13.29 -23.27
CA ALA A 194 16.94 12.34 -22.71
C ALA A 194 16.31 10.95 -22.48
N HIS A 195 15.04 10.90 -22.06
CA HIS A 195 14.31 9.63 -21.95
C HIS A 195 14.06 8.98 -23.31
N LEU A 196 13.65 9.74 -24.33
CA LEU A 196 13.53 9.22 -25.70
C LEU A 196 14.85 8.65 -26.20
N GLN A 197 15.95 9.39 -26.01
CA GLN A 197 17.27 8.98 -26.46
C GLN A 197 17.80 7.74 -25.73
N TRP A 198 17.73 7.72 -24.40
CA TRP A 198 18.52 6.78 -23.59
C TRP A 198 17.70 5.68 -22.90
N MET A 199 16.40 5.90 -22.70
CA MET A 199 15.51 4.93 -22.04
C MET A 199 14.66 4.17 -23.05
N TYR A 200 14.24 4.83 -24.12
CA TYR A 200 13.45 4.23 -25.21
C TYR A 200 14.26 3.90 -26.46
N ASP A 201 15.55 4.28 -26.51
CA ASP A 201 16.46 4.05 -27.64
C ASP A 201 15.94 4.62 -28.98
N MET A 202 15.35 5.81 -28.91
CA MET A 202 14.71 6.53 -30.02
C MET A 202 15.31 7.94 -30.18
N PRO A 203 16.62 8.06 -30.49
CA PRO A 203 17.30 9.36 -30.59
C PRO A 203 16.67 10.30 -31.63
N ASP A 204 16.16 9.75 -32.75
CA ASP A 204 15.54 10.56 -33.80
C ASP A 204 14.26 11.26 -33.30
N ARG A 205 13.51 10.61 -32.40
CA ARG A 205 12.27 11.18 -31.83
C ARG A 205 12.54 12.30 -30.83
N ALA A 206 13.74 12.40 -30.27
CA ALA A 206 14.11 13.53 -29.43
C ALA A 206 14.07 14.86 -30.22
N ARG A 207 14.27 14.80 -31.55
CA ARG A 207 14.19 15.97 -32.45
C ARG A 207 12.76 16.49 -32.59
N TRP A 208 11.74 15.65 -32.38
CA TRP A 208 10.34 16.09 -32.37
C TRP A 208 10.06 17.12 -31.26
N LEU A 209 10.86 17.10 -30.19
CA LEU A 209 10.74 18.02 -29.06
C LEU A 209 11.61 19.28 -29.21
N ASN A 210 12.48 19.35 -30.21
CA ASN A 210 13.40 20.47 -30.40
C ASN A 210 12.81 21.53 -31.34
N PRO A 211 12.43 22.74 -30.87
CA PRO A 211 11.87 23.79 -31.71
C PRO A 211 12.89 24.34 -32.72
N ASP A 212 14.19 24.18 -32.44
CA ASP A 212 15.29 24.68 -33.27
C ASP A 212 15.79 23.64 -34.29
N ALA A 213 15.21 22.44 -34.32
CA ALA A 213 15.54 21.42 -35.31
C ALA A 213 14.97 21.85 -36.68
N ARG A 214 15.72 22.66 -37.43
CA ARG A 214 15.35 23.07 -38.79
C ARG A 214 15.83 22.05 -39.84
N ASP A 215 14.90 21.68 -40.72
CA ASP A 215 15.08 21.30 -42.13
C ASP A 215 15.50 19.86 -42.53
N SER A 216 15.20 18.80 -41.75
CA SER A 216 15.36 17.41 -42.25
C SER A 216 14.09 16.57 -42.35
N SER A 217 13.10 16.76 -41.47
CA SER A 217 11.83 16.03 -41.49
C SER A 217 10.67 16.92 -41.07
N GLU A 218 9.47 16.73 -41.65
CA GLU A 218 8.23 17.39 -41.21
C GLU A 218 7.86 17.08 -39.75
N LEU A 219 8.49 16.05 -39.15
CA LEU A 219 8.28 15.66 -37.76
C LEU A 219 9.18 16.41 -36.78
N ASP A 220 10.25 17.07 -37.26
CA ASP A 220 11.18 17.83 -36.41
C ASP A 220 10.43 19.01 -35.74
N GLY A 221 10.58 19.15 -34.43
CA GLY A 221 9.88 20.17 -33.64
C GLY A 221 8.35 20.03 -33.53
N ALA A 222 7.73 19.04 -34.17
CA ALA A 222 6.28 18.87 -34.23
C ALA A 222 5.60 18.60 -32.87
N ALA A 223 6.35 18.19 -31.86
CA ALA A 223 5.89 17.95 -30.49
C ALA A 223 6.44 18.98 -29.47
N SER A 224 7.20 19.98 -29.92
CA SER A 224 7.87 20.96 -29.03
C SER A 224 6.89 21.76 -28.17
N HIS A 225 5.74 22.14 -28.74
CA HIS A 225 4.67 22.88 -28.04
C HIS A 225 3.94 22.07 -26.96
N LEU A 226 4.17 20.75 -26.91
CA LEU A 226 3.62 19.89 -25.85
C LEU A 226 4.31 20.14 -24.52
N VAL A 227 5.57 20.57 -24.56
CA VAL A 227 6.38 20.81 -23.37
C VAL A 227 6.16 22.23 -22.88
N LYS A 228 5.78 22.36 -21.62
CA LYS A 228 5.66 23.65 -20.91
C LYS A 228 6.73 23.73 -19.84
N ASP A 229 7.26 24.92 -19.58
CA ASP A 229 8.28 25.11 -18.52
C ASP A 229 7.76 24.73 -17.12
N ALA A 230 6.47 24.92 -16.88
CA ALA A 230 5.80 24.55 -15.64
C ALA A 230 5.50 23.04 -15.48
N MET A 231 5.83 22.22 -16.47
CA MET A 231 5.65 20.77 -16.42
C MET A 231 6.61 20.13 -15.41
N SER A 232 6.18 19.09 -14.71
CA SER A 232 7.04 18.31 -13.83
C SER A 232 7.91 17.31 -14.61
N PRO A 233 9.05 16.85 -14.08
CA PRO A 233 9.84 15.79 -14.71
C PRO A 233 9.05 14.51 -14.96
N ALA A 234 8.12 14.14 -14.06
CA ALA A 234 7.28 12.94 -14.23
C ALA A 234 6.34 13.07 -15.45
N GLU A 235 5.74 14.24 -15.65
CA GLU A 235 4.92 14.50 -16.84
C GLU A 235 5.73 14.51 -18.13
N ALA A 236 6.97 15.01 -18.07
CA ALA A 236 7.90 14.96 -19.20
C ALA A 236 8.28 13.51 -19.58
N VAL A 237 8.51 12.65 -18.58
CA VAL A 237 8.73 11.21 -18.80
C VAL A 237 7.48 10.54 -19.38
N ARG A 238 6.29 10.90 -18.91
CA ARG A 238 5.02 10.42 -19.48
C ARG A 238 4.87 10.82 -20.95
N LEU A 239 5.19 12.07 -21.29
CA LEU A 239 5.20 12.55 -22.68
C LEU A 239 6.17 11.71 -23.53
N ALA A 240 7.40 11.51 -23.06
CA ALA A 240 8.39 10.70 -23.75
C ALA A 240 7.88 9.27 -24.00
N GLY A 241 7.23 8.65 -23.03
CA GLY A 241 6.64 7.32 -23.19
C GLY A 241 5.52 7.25 -24.24
N LEU A 242 4.68 8.28 -24.34
CA LEU A 242 3.66 8.38 -25.39
C LEU A 242 4.28 8.58 -26.77
N LEU A 243 5.26 9.50 -26.87
CA LEU A 243 5.97 9.75 -28.12
C LEU A 243 6.81 8.56 -28.57
N ALA A 244 7.35 7.75 -27.65
CA ALA A 244 8.08 6.52 -27.98
C ALA A 244 7.19 5.43 -28.58
N ARG A 245 5.89 5.40 -28.24
CA ARG A 245 4.91 4.43 -28.77
C ARG A 245 4.18 4.93 -30.01
N ALA A 246 4.25 6.21 -30.30
CA ALA A 246 3.60 6.81 -31.47
C ALA A 246 4.13 6.23 -32.79
N GLU A 247 3.30 6.19 -33.82
CA GLU A 247 3.77 5.99 -35.18
C GLU A 247 4.62 7.20 -35.61
N ALA A 248 5.67 6.96 -36.41
CA ALA A 248 6.55 8.01 -36.92
C ALA A 248 5.88 8.75 -38.10
N SER A 249 4.76 9.40 -37.81
CA SER A 249 3.94 10.15 -38.76
C SER A 249 3.31 11.36 -38.05
N VAL A 250 2.87 12.34 -38.83
CA VAL A 250 2.15 13.52 -38.29
C VAL A 250 0.91 13.09 -37.52
N ASP A 251 0.18 12.09 -38.04
CA ASP A 251 -1.00 11.52 -37.37
C ASP A 251 -0.65 10.78 -36.08
N GLY A 252 0.47 10.03 -36.06
CA GLY A 252 0.96 9.36 -34.86
C GLY A 252 1.35 10.34 -33.77
N ILE A 253 2.04 11.44 -34.13
CA ILE A 253 2.33 12.54 -33.20
C ILE A 253 1.04 13.22 -32.74
N ALA A 254 0.07 13.44 -33.63
CA ALA A 254 -1.22 14.02 -33.28
C ALA A 254 -2.04 13.11 -32.33
N GLN A 255 -1.91 11.79 -32.43
CA GLN A 255 -2.48 10.81 -31.50
C GLN A 255 -1.74 10.79 -30.15
N ALA A 256 -0.41 10.90 -30.14
CA ALA A 256 0.33 11.03 -28.89
C ALA A 256 0.04 12.37 -28.20
N GLN A 257 -0.03 13.46 -28.96
CA GLN A 257 -0.53 14.76 -28.52
C GLN A 257 -1.96 14.64 -27.99
N ALA A 258 -2.81 13.84 -28.64
CA ALA A 258 -4.14 13.54 -28.15
C ALA A 258 -4.10 12.90 -26.76
N ALA A 259 -3.42 11.77 -26.62
CA ALA A 259 -3.29 11.10 -25.33
C ALA A 259 -2.61 11.99 -24.26
N PHE A 260 -1.76 12.93 -24.68
CA PHE A 260 -1.02 13.80 -23.77
C PHE A 260 -1.79 15.07 -23.34
N GLN A 261 -2.40 15.79 -24.29
CA GLN A 261 -3.11 17.07 -24.10
C GLN A 261 -4.63 16.99 -24.17
N LYS A 262 -5.22 16.04 -24.93
CA LYS A 262 -6.57 16.25 -25.51
C LYS A 262 -7.69 16.33 -24.51
N TRP A 263 -7.56 15.84 -23.29
CA TRP A 263 -8.73 15.92 -22.43
C TRP A 263 -8.93 17.30 -21.83
N GLU A 264 -7.90 18.01 -21.39
CA GLU A 264 -8.11 19.31 -20.73
C GLU A 264 -8.79 20.33 -21.67
N LYS A 265 -8.24 20.55 -22.87
CA LYS A 265 -8.84 21.47 -23.86
C LYS A 265 -10.21 21.02 -24.37
N LEU A 266 -10.38 19.72 -24.62
CA LEU A 266 -11.67 19.20 -25.08
C LEU A 266 -12.72 19.32 -23.97
N VAL A 267 -12.35 19.07 -22.72
CA VAL A 267 -13.21 19.21 -21.56
C VAL A 267 -13.57 20.69 -21.36
N GLU A 268 -12.61 21.60 -21.41
CA GLU A 268 -12.86 23.05 -21.40
C GLU A 268 -13.85 23.46 -22.50
N GLU A 269 -13.63 23.02 -23.75
CA GLU A 269 -14.52 23.30 -24.88
C GLU A 269 -15.94 22.76 -24.64
N ILE A 270 -16.07 21.54 -24.12
CA ILE A 270 -17.39 20.94 -23.81
C ILE A 270 -18.08 21.72 -22.71
N PHE A 271 -17.38 22.05 -21.61
CA PHE A 271 -17.97 22.77 -20.49
C PHE A 271 -18.33 24.21 -20.86
N GLU A 272 -17.59 24.86 -21.76
CA GLU A 272 -17.96 26.16 -22.34
C GLU A 272 -19.18 26.05 -23.26
N ASN A 273 -19.21 25.07 -24.16
CA ASN A 273 -20.31 24.86 -25.09
C ASN A 273 -21.62 24.43 -24.40
N THR A 274 -21.52 23.81 -23.22
CA THR A 274 -22.67 23.35 -22.41
C THR A 274 -22.92 24.26 -21.21
N LYS A 275 -22.40 25.51 -21.22
CA LYS A 275 -22.43 26.36 -20.03
C LYS A 275 -23.83 26.66 -19.49
N ASP A 276 -24.79 26.78 -20.39
CA ASP A 276 -26.19 27.08 -20.11
C ASP A 276 -27.08 25.83 -20.22
N ASP A 277 -26.49 24.63 -20.35
CA ASP A 277 -27.19 23.35 -20.52
C ASP A 277 -26.77 22.36 -19.42
N ALA A 278 -27.47 22.44 -18.28
CA ALA A 278 -27.26 21.53 -17.15
C ALA A 278 -27.62 20.07 -17.50
N ASP A 279 -28.56 19.89 -18.42
CA ASP A 279 -29.08 18.62 -18.90
C ASP A 279 -27.97 17.83 -19.62
N ASP A 280 -27.22 18.48 -20.52
CA ASP A 280 -26.09 17.88 -21.23
C ASP A 280 -24.87 17.66 -20.31
N ARG A 281 -24.59 18.57 -19.37
CA ARG A 281 -23.51 18.37 -18.38
C ARG A 281 -23.79 17.17 -17.48
N ALA A 282 -25.03 17.03 -16.98
CA ALA A 282 -25.42 15.88 -16.20
C ALA A 282 -25.33 14.58 -17.02
N LEU A 283 -25.68 14.63 -18.30
CA LEU A 283 -25.56 13.49 -19.22
C LEU A 283 -24.10 13.04 -19.38
N LEU A 284 -23.18 13.99 -19.55
CA LEU A 284 -21.74 13.70 -19.57
C LEU A 284 -21.31 13.03 -18.27
N ILE A 285 -21.66 13.61 -17.11
CA ILE A 285 -21.26 13.08 -15.80
C ILE A 285 -21.79 11.66 -15.60
N ALA A 286 -23.06 11.40 -15.90
CA ALA A 286 -23.63 10.07 -15.80
C ALA A 286 -22.93 9.05 -16.71
N ALA A 287 -22.57 9.47 -17.94
CA ALA A 287 -21.86 8.63 -18.89
C ALA A 287 -20.44 8.23 -18.43
N LEU A 288 -19.77 9.03 -17.59
CA LEU A 288 -18.45 8.69 -17.03
C LEU A 288 -18.52 7.40 -16.19
N PHE A 289 -19.53 7.32 -15.33
CA PHE A 289 -19.69 6.24 -14.36
C PHE A 289 -20.44 5.03 -14.96
N LEU A 290 -21.30 5.26 -15.94
CA LEU A 290 -22.16 4.25 -16.55
C LEU A 290 -21.78 3.90 -18.01
N SER A 291 -20.56 4.24 -18.45
CA SER A 291 -20.05 3.83 -19.78
C SER A 291 -20.17 2.34 -19.98
N GLY A 292 -20.66 1.92 -21.15
CA GLY A 292 -21.01 0.55 -21.51
C GLY A 292 -22.47 0.17 -21.23
N ASP A 293 -23.28 1.06 -20.66
CA ASP A 293 -24.70 0.82 -20.37
C ASP A 293 -25.62 1.36 -21.48
N ASP A 294 -26.91 1.04 -21.42
CA ASP A 294 -27.92 1.53 -22.36
C ASP A 294 -28.08 3.05 -22.26
N ALA A 295 -28.14 3.71 -23.41
CA ALA A 295 -28.21 5.16 -23.55
C ALA A 295 -29.40 5.78 -22.81
N LEU A 296 -30.53 5.07 -22.67
CA LEU A 296 -31.69 5.53 -21.91
C LEU A 296 -31.46 5.44 -20.41
N THR A 297 -30.86 4.34 -19.95
CA THR A 297 -30.51 4.14 -18.54
C THR A 297 -29.57 5.25 -18.04
N VAL A 298 -28.60 5.64 -18.86
CA VAL A 298 -27.67 6.74 -18.54
C VAL A 298 -28.37 8.10 -18.55
N GLN A 299 -29.33 8.32 -19.45
CA GLN A 299 -30.15 9.53 -19.46
C GLN A 299 -31.04 9.64 -18.21
N ASP A 300 -31.62 8.53 -17.75
CA ASP A 300 -32.42 8.54 -16.52
C ASP A 300 -31.53 8.78 -15.30
N ALA A 301 -30.33 8.19 -15.27
CA ALA A 301 -29.34 8.46 -14.23
C ALA A 301 -28.91 9.95 -14.23
N SER A 302 -28.75 10.59 -15.38
CA SER A 302 -28.41 12.02 -15.44
C SER A 302 -29.51 12.92 -14.88
N ARG A 303 -30.79 12.55 -15.06
CA ARG A 303 -31.91 13.29 -14.46
C ARG A 303 -31.92 13.19 -12.94
N THR A 304 -31.60 12.02 -12.40
CA THR A 304 -31.49 11.85 -10.95
C THR A 304 -30.38 12.70 -10.34
N LEU A 305 -29.28 12.93 -11.07
CA LEU A 305 -28.20 13.85 -10.66
C LEU A 305 -28.68 15.29 -10.53
N LEU A 306 -29.60 15.71 -11.40
CA LEU A 306 -30.24 17.03 -11.35
C LEU A 306 -31.36 17.13 -10.31
N GLY A 307 -31.68 16.03 -9.62
CA GLY A 307 -32.79 15.97 -8.67
C GLY A 307 -34.18 15.94 -9.33
N GLU A 308 -34.26 15.69 -10.64
CA GLU A 308 -35.53 15.61 -11.36
C GLU A 308 -36.24 14.27 -11.04
N LYS A 309 -37.42 14.36 -10.39
CA LYS A 309 -38.25 13.19 -10.03
C LYS A 309 -39.59 13.12 -10.78
N GLY A 310 -39.85 14.05 -11.69
CA GLY A 310 -41.15 14.22 -12.36
C GLY A 310 -41.18 13.77 -13.82
N GLN A 311 -42.36 13.39 -14.32
CA GLN A 311 -42.57 13.15 -15.75
C GLN A 311 -42.51 14.46 -16.53
N ARG A 312 -41.67 14.52 -17.57
CA ARG A 312 -41.63 15.65 -18.52
C ARG A 312 -42.94 15.71 -19.30
N THR A 313 -43.38 16.92 -19.68
CA THR A 313 -44.58 17.05 -20.50
C THR A 313 -44.31 16.48 -21.90
N MET A 314 -45.35 16.03 -22.62
CA MET A 314 -45.18 15.55 -24.00
C MET A 314 -44.53 16.61 -24.90
N ARG A 315 -44.80 17.89 -24.64
CA ARG A 315 -44.17 19.01 -25.33
C ARG A 315 -42.67 19.04 -25.10
N ASP A 316 -42.21 18.85 -23.87
CA ASP A 316 -40.78 18.84 -23.53
C ASP A 316 -40.06 17.59 -24.09
N ILE A 317 -40.77 16.46 -24.19
CA ILE A 317 -40.22 15.22 -24.78
C ILE A 317 -40.00 15.38 -26.29
N LEU A 318 -40.91 16.05 -26.99
CA LEU A 318 -40.85 16.25 -28.44
C LEU A 318 -40.05 17.50 -28.86
N THR A 319 -39.60 18.32 -27.90
CA THR A 319 -38.87 19.56 -28.16
C THR A 319 -37.41 19.40 -27.76
N GLY A 320 -36.48 19.68 -28.68
CA GLY A 320 -35.04 19.63 -28.42
C GLY A 320 -34.31 18.61 -29.30
N PRO A 321 -32.99 18.50 -29.13
CA PRO A 321 -32.16 17.56 -29.89
C PRO A 321 -32.38 16.10 -29.47
N ASP A 322 -32.28 15.19 -30.43
CA ASP A 322 -32.32 13.74 -30.18
C ASP A 322 -31.23 13.29 -29.20
N LEU A 323 -31.48 12.20 -28.47
CA LEU A 323 -30.56 11.67 -27.46
C LEU A 323 -29.14 11.40 -28.03
N THR A 324 -29.04 10.82 -29.23
CA THR A 324 -27.76 10.59 -29.90
C THR A 324 -27.04 11.90 -30.22
N ALA A 325 -27.77 12.95 -30.61
CA ALA A 325 -27.18 14.26 -30.87
C ALA A 325 -26.65 14.91 -29.58
N ARG A 326 -27.35 14.71 -28.46
CA ARG A 326 -26.91 15.16 -27.12
C ARG A 326 -25.62 14.45 -26.68
N TYR A 327 -25.54 13.12 -26.79
CA TYR A 327 -24.30 12.38 -26.51
C TYR A 327 -23.13 12.83 -27.38
N ASN A 328 -23.37 13.02 -28.68
CA ASN A 328 -22.35 13.52 -29.61
C ASN A 328 -21.86 14.93 -29.23
N ARG A 329 -22.74 15.80 -28.71
CA ARG A 329 -22.38 17.15 -28.26
C ARG A 329 -21.42 17.12 -27.07
N VAL A 330 -21.64 16.20 -26.13
CA VAL A 330 -20.73 15.95 -24.99
C VAL A 330 -19.62 14.95 -25.30
N LYS A 331 -19.42 14.63 -26.58
CA LYS A 331 -18.35 13.79 -27.10
C LYS A 331 -18.34 12.36 -26.52
N VAL A 332 -19.51 11.84 -26.15
CA VAL A 332 -19.72 10.43 -25.78
C VAL A 332 -20.22 9.67 -27.01
N ARG A 333 -19.63 8.51 -27.30
CA ARG A 333 -20.02 7.70 -28.47
C ARG A 333 -21.21 6.82 -28.11
N VAL A 334 -22.11 6.63 -29.08
CA VAL A 334 -23.21 5.67 -28.99
C VAL A 334 -22.98 4.57 -30.03
N GLN A 335 -22.86 3.33 -29.57
CA GLN A 335 -22.73 2.13 -30.42
C GLN A 335 -24.01 1.29 -30.30
N GLY A 336 -24.89 1.41 -31.29
CA GLY A 336 -26.22 0.80 -31.24
C GLY A 336 -27.06 1.45 -30.13
N ARG A 337 -27.27 0.74 -29.02
CA ARG A 337 -27.98 1.26 -27.83
C ARG A 337 -27.07 1.58 -26.66
N TYR A 338 -25.78 1.21 -26.73
CA TYR A 338 -24.86 1.35 -25.61
C TYR A 338 -23.99 2.59 -25.78
N ILE A 339 -23.64 3.23 -24.66
CA ILE A 339 -22.68 4.32 -24.66
C ILE A 339 -21.26 3.80 -24.45
N ASP A 340 -20.29 4.49 -25.03
CA ASP A 340 -18.87 4.16 -24.87
C ASP A 340 -18.05 5.45 -24.72
N ILE A 341 -17.40 5.58 -23.56
CA ILE A 341 -16.46 6.66 -23.25
C ILE A 341 -14.99 6.18 -23.26
N ASP A 342 -14.76 4.87 -23.32
CA ASP A 342 -13.47 4.21 -23.06
C ASP A 342 -12.57 4.09 -24.28
N GLU A 343 -13.15 4.28 -25.47
CA GLU A 343 -12.39 4.49 -26.71
C GLU A 343 -11.41 5.68 -26.61
N LYS A 344 -11.56 6.49 -25.55
CA LYS A 344 -10.77 7.65 -25.19
C LYS A 344 -10.07 7.43 -23.85
N PRO A 345 -8.94 6.70 -23.80
CA PRO A 345 -8.25 6.40 -22.55
C PRO A 345 -7.91 7.65 -21.74
N GLY A 346 -8.32 7.69 -20.47
CA GLY A 346 -8.07 8.81 -19.55
C GLY A 346 -9.02 10.01 -19.69
N TYR A 347 -9.97 9.97 -20.64
CA TYR A 347 -10.94 11.06 -20.81
C TYR A 347 -11.85 11.21 -19.60
N ALA A 348 -12.33 10.09 -19.08
CA ALA A 348 -13.19 10.10 -17.90
C ALA A 348 -12.52 10.77 -16.70
N GLN A 349 -11.24 10.46 -16.45
CA GLN A 349 -10.46 11.05 -15.37
C GLN A 349 -10.29 12.56 -15.55
N ALA A 350 -10.03 13.01 -16.77
CA ALA A 350 -9.82 14.43 -17.03
C ALA A 350 -11.12 15.25 -16.89
N VAL A 351 -12.27 14.69 -17.31
CA VAL A 351 -13.58 15.31 -17.06
C VAL A 351 -13.81 15.45 -15.56
N LEU A 352 -13.56 14.38 -14.79
CA LEU A 352 -13.71 14.40 -13.33
C LEU A 352 -12.78 15.42 -12.66
N ASN A 353 -11.50 15.44 -13.02
CA ASN A 353 -10.54 16.39 -12.46
C ASN A 353 -10.93 17.84 -12.78
N HIS A 354 -11.36 18.12 -14.01
CA HIS A 354 -11.84 19.46 -14.37
C HIS A 354 -13.07 19.84 -13.54
N LEU A 355 -14.05 18.95 -13.46
CA LEU A 355 -15.27 19.18 -12.69
C LEU A 355 -14.96 19.44 -11.21
N TRP A 356 -14.07 18.63 -10.61
CA TRP A 356 -13.64 18.76 -9.22
C TRP A 356 -12.93 20.10 -8.97
N ARG A 357 -12.00 20.49 -9.84
CA ARG A 357 -11.24 21.74 -9.68
C ARG A 357 -12.09 23.00 -9.90
N GLN A 358 -13.02 22.96 -10.85
CA GLN A 358 -13.76 24.15 -11.30
C GLN A 358 -15.13 24.33 -10.64
N ARG A 359 -15.64 23.31 -9.92
CA ARG A 359 -16.97 23.31 -9.30
C ARG A 359 -16.93 22.69 -7.90
N ALA A 360 -16.30 23.37 -6.95
CA ALA A 360 -16.18 22.88 -5.57
C ALA A 360 -17.53 22.47 -4.94
N ASP A 361 -18.61 23.17 -5.27
CA ASP A 361 -19.95 22.91 -4.74
C ASP A 361 -20.56 21.58 -5.21
N ILE A 362 -20.03 20.96 -6.26
CA ILE A 362 -20.55 19.69 -6.80
C ILE A 362 -20.04 18.47 -6.03
N HIS A 363 -19.00 18.60 -5.22
CA HIS A 363 -18.30 17.45 -4.62
C HIS A 363 -19.26 16.57 -3.80
N GLU A 364 -19.99 17.17 -2.86
CA GLU A 364 -20.92 16.44 -2.01
C GLU A 364 -22.16 15.94 -2.77
N PRO A 365 -22.87 16.77 -3.58
CA PRO A 365 -23.97 16.29 -4.41
C PRO A 365 -23.58 15.13 -5.33
N LEU A 366 -22.40 15.20 -5.97
CA LEU A 366 -21.92 14.17 -6.86
C LEU A 366 -21.66 12.86 -6.10
N LEU A 367 -20.94 12.90 -4.97
CA LEU A 367 -20.65 11.70 -4.19
C LEU A 367 -21.94 11.05 -3.64
N ASN A 368 -22.92 11.85 -3.21
CA ASN A 368 -24.22 11.35 -2.77
C ASN A 368 -25.04 10.75 -3.93
N TRP A 369 -24.93 11.34 -5.13
CA TRP A 369 -25.57 10.76 -6.32
C TRP A 369 -24.92 9.44 -6.72
N ILE A 370 -23.57 9.35 -6.72
CA ILE A 370 -22.86 8.11 -7.03
C ILE A 370 -23.32 7.00 -6.09
N ASP A 371 -23.37 7.27 -4.78
CA ASP A 371 -23.89 6.34 -3.76
C ASP A 371 -25.27 5.78 -4.14
N SER A 372 -26.18 6.66 -4.59
CA SER A 372 -27.53 6.25 -5.01
C SER A 372 -27.55 5.37 -6.27
N VAL A 373 -26.70 5.63 -7.27
CA VAL A 373 -26.68 4.86 -8.53
C VAL A 373 -25.88 3.57 -8.41
N THR A 374 -25.00 3.46 -7.42
CA THR A 374 -24.28 2.23 -7.10
C THR A 374 -25.04 1.27 -6.18
N GLY A 375 -26.19 1.70 -5.64
CA GLY A 375 -27.02 0.88 -4.77
C GLY A 375 -27.56 -0.39 -5.44
N PRO A 376 -28.05 -1.37 -4.66
CA PRO A 376 -28.62 -2.61 -5.17
C PRO A 376 -29.68 -2.38 -6.24
N LYS A 377 -29.58 -3.12 -7.36
CA LYS A 377 -30.51 -3.06 -8.51
C LYS A 377 -30.49 -1.73 -9.31
N HIS A 378 -29.59 -0.81 -8.98
CA HIS A 378 -29.34 0.39 -9.79
C HIS A 378 -28.26 0.13 -10.85
N PRO A 379 -28.21 0.91 -11.95
CA PRO A 379 -27.32 0.63 -13.08
C PRO A 379 -25.83 0.64 -12.75
N GLY A 380 -25.42 1.36 -11.70
CA GLY A 380 -24.03 1.38 -11.23
C GLY A 380 -23.60 0.12 -10.47
N ALA A 381 -24.53 -0.72 -10.00
CA ALA A 381 -24.21 -1.91 -9.19
C ALA A 381 -23.31 -2.91 -9.94
N ALA A 382 -23.58 -3.14 -11.23
CA ALA A 382 -22.75 -4.02 -12.07
C ALA A 382 -21.40 -3.40 -12.46
N ARG A 383 -21.18 -2.12 -12.14
CA ARG A 383 -19.99 -1.34 -12.53
C ARG A 383 -19.21 -0.81 -11.33
N LEU A 384 -19.48 -1.33 -10.14
CA LEU A 384 -18.84 -0.90 -8.90
C LEU A 384 -17.32 -0.86 -9.00
N GLU A 385 -16.70 -1.87 -9.62
CA GLU A 385 -15.24 -1.93 -9.76
C GLU A 385 -14.68 -0.72 -10.49
N ARG A 386 -15.21 -0.48 -11.69
CA ARG A 386 -14.83 0.66 -12.53
C ARG A 386 -15.11 2.01 -11.86
N ILE A 387 -16.28 2.16 -11.23
CA ILE A 387 -16.65 3.40 -10.54
C ILE A 387 -15.65 3.67 -9.41
N SER A 388 -15.29 2.62 -8.66
CA SER A 388 -14.34 2.74 -7.57
C SER A 388 -12.93 3.08 -8.05
N ASP A 389 -12.47 2.51 -9.17
CA ASP A 389 -11.20 2.87 -9.79
C ASP A 389 -11.14 4.35 -10.18
N LEU A 390 -12.20 4.88 -10.80
CA LEU A 390 -12.30 6.30 -11.15
C LEU A 390 -12.25 7.19 -9.90
N LEU A 391 -12.95 6.82 -8.83
CA LEU A 391 -12.95 7.59 -7.58
C LEU A 391 -11.60 7.55 -6.87
N VAL A 392 -10.91 6.42 -6.86
CA VAL A 392 -9.56 6.33 -6.29
C VAL A 392 -8.58 7.17 -7.09
N GLN A 393 -8.62 7.10 -8.42
CA GLN A 393 -7.79 7.93 -9.27
C GLN A 393 -8.06 9.42 -9.05
N LEU A 394 -9.32 9.83 -8.90
CA LEU A 394 -9.70 11.19 -8.53
C LEU A 394 -9.16 11.59 -7.15
N ALA A 395 -9.34 10.73 -6.13
CA ALA A 395 -8.85 10.97 -4.78
C ALA A 395 -7.33 11.17 -4.76
N ILE A 396 -6.58 10.33 -5.49
CA ILE A 396 -5.12 10.41 -5.61
C ILE A 396 -4.70 11.67 -6.37
N ALA A 397 -5.33 11.94 -7.52
CA ALA A 397 -4.98 13.07 -8.38
C ALA A 397 -5.21 14.42 -7.70
N GLU A 398 -6.30 14.55 -6.94
CA GLU A 398 -6.68 15.78 -6.26
C GLU A 398 -6.25 15.81 -4.77
N ASN A 399 -5.58 14.75 -4.30
CA ASN A 399 -5.19 14.56 -2.90
C ASN A 399 -6.36 14.81 -1.91
N ASP A 400 -7.56 14.34 -2.27
CA ASP A 400 -8.79 14.67 -1.56
C ASP A 400 -9.33 13.48 -0.77
N ILE A 401 -9.03 13.48 0.53
CA ILE A 401 -9.46 12.43 1.47
C ILE A 401 -10.99 12.33 1.61
N ARG A 402 -11.76 13.35 1.20
CA ARG A 402 -13.23 13.32 1.29
C ARG A 402 -13.84 12.23 0.42
N VAL A 403 -13.23 11.91 -0.72
CA VAL A 403 -13.66 10.82 -1.60
C VAL A 403 -13.54 9.47 -0.87
N ILE A 404 -12.42 9.24 -0.19
CA ILE A 404 -12.18 8.04 0.62
C ILE A 404 -13.16 7.97 1.80
N LYS A 405 -13.43 9.10 2.47
CA LYS A 405 -14.43 9.16 3.54
C LYS A 405 -15.86 8.90 3.06
N LYS A 406 -16.16 9.09 1.77
CA LYS A 406 -17.47 8.69 1.22
C LYS A 406 -17.55 7.19 0.93
N ILE A 407 -16.46 6.57 0.48
CA ILE A 407 -16.36 5.12 0.33
C ILE A 407 -16.60 4.40 1.66
N TYR A 408 -16.25 5.01 2.81
CA TYR A 408 -16.62 4.48 4.13
C TYR A 408 -18.13 4.21 4.26
N TYR A 409 -19.00 5.13 3.79
CA TYR A 409 -20.45 4.96 3.89
C TYR A 409 -20.96 3.80 3.02
N TRP A 410 -20.23 3.42 1.97
CA TRP A 410 -20.57 2.24 1.15
C TRP A 410 -20.36 0.93 1.92
N ILE A 411 -19.45 0.92 2.89
CA ILE A 411 -19.18 -0.28 3.70
C ILE A 411 -20.37 -0.62 4.61
N ASP A 412 -20.96 0.41 5.26
CA ASP A 412 -22.06 0.22 6.21
C ASP A 412 -23.45 0.20 5.53
N ASN A 413 -23.64 0.91 4.39
CA ASN A 413 -24.92 1.01 3.69
C ASN A 413 -25.05 0.15 2.43
N GLY A 414 -23.96 -0.46 1.96
CA GLY A 414 -23.94 -1.31 0.77
C GLY A 414 -24.62 -2.67 0.98
N GLU A 415 -24.84 -3.40 -0.12
CA GLU A 415 -25.11 -4.84 -0.03
C GLU A 415 -23.95 -5.47 0.75
N ALA A 416 -24.23 -6.14 1.87
CA ALA A 416 -23.25 -6.77 2.76
C ALA A 416 -22.54 -7.99 2.12
N SER A 417 -22.42 -8.01 0.79
CA SER A 417 -21.74 -9.07 0.06
C SER A 417 -20.24 -8.97 0.27
N SER A 418 -19.60 -10.13 0.44
CA SER A 418 -18.15 -10.24 0.59
C SER A 418 -17.40 -9.65 -0.62
N GLU A 419 -17.95 -9.82 -1.83
CA GLU A 419 -17.38 -9.28 -3.07
C GLU A 419 -17.30 -7.74 -3.05
N HIS A 420 -18.34 -7.07 -2.55
CA HIS A 420 -18.35 -5.62 -2.43
C HIS A 420 -17.30 -5.12 -1.44
N GLN A 421 -17.21 -5.76 -0.27
CA GLN A 421 -16.20 -5.44 0.75
C GLN A 421 -14.76 -5.67 0.24
N GLN A 422 -14.52 -6.74 -0.52
CA GLN A 422 -13.22 -6.99 -1.14
C GLN A 422 -12.85 -5.93 -2.16
N LEU A 423 -13.81 -5.49 -2.98
CA LEU A 423 -13.59 -4.40 -3.93
C LEU A 423 -13.20 -3.10 -3.20
N ILE A 424 -13.92 -2.73 -2.14
CA ILE A 424 -13.56 -1.57 -1.32
C ILE A 424 -12.17 -1.76 -0.70
N GLY A 425 -11.83 -2.97 -0.26
CA GLY A 425 -10.48 -3.30 0.19
C GLY A 425 -9.40 -3.02 -0.86
N ARG A 426 -9.61 -3.39 -2.13
CA ARG A 426 -8.67 -3.08 -3.24
C ARG A 426 -8.49 -1.58 -3.45
N VAL A 427 -9.60 -0.85 -3.44
CA VAL A 427 -9.67 0.60 -3.61
C VAL A 427 -8.88 1.32 -2.52
N LEU A 428 -9.10 0.96 -1.26
CA LEU A 428 -8.38 1.51 -0.11
C LEU A 428 -6.91 1.12 -0.10
N THR A 429 -6.58 -0.09 -0.57
CA THR A 429 -5.20 -0.54 -0.75
C THR A 429 -4.45 0.34 -1.74
N THR A 430 -5.02 0.61 -2.91
CA THR A 430 -4.43 1.51 -3.92
C THR A 430 -4.26 2.92 -3.35
N ALA A 431 -5.26 3.43 -2.65
CA ALA A 431 -5.18 4.75 -2.03
C ALA A 431 -4.13 4.83 -0.90
N ALA A 432 -3.92 3.75 -0.14
CA ALA A 432 -2.94 3.66 0.93
C ALA A 432 -1.47 3.63 0.44
N HIS A 433 -1.25 3.17 -0.80
CA HIS A 433 0.06 3.20 -1.47
C HIS A 433 0.39 4.53 -2.15
N ALA A 434 -0.58 5.42 -2.32
CA ALA A 434 -0.37 6.68 -3.02
C ALA A 434 0.60 7.62 -2.28
N ASP A 435 1.54 8.23 -3.00
CA ASP A 435 2.60 9.06 -2.41
C ASP A 435 2.08 10.21 -1.52
N THR A 436 0.98 10.87 -1.91
CA THR A 436 0.46 12.05 -1.20
C THR A 436 -0.71 11.73 -0.28
N LEU A 437 -1.64 10.91 -0.76
CA LEU A 437 -2.87 10.54 -0.06
C LEU A 437 -2.64 9.39 0.93
N GLY A 438 -1.63 8.55 0.70
CA GLY A 438 -1.42 7.28 1.38
C GLY A 438 -1.32 7.39 2.90
N THR A 439 -0.56 8.35 3.43
CA THR A 439 -0.46 8.55 4.88
C THR A 439 -1.80 8.84 5.54
N GLN A 440 -2.65 9.65 4.90
CA GLN A 440 -3.98 9.96 5.43
C GLN A 440 -4.88 8.73 5.44
N VAL A 441 -4.84 7.94 4.35
CA VAL A 441 -5.62 6.70 4.23
C VAL A 441 -5.13 5.65 5.23
N ARG A 442 -3.82 5.48 5.39
CA ARG A 442 -3.25 4.60 6.42
C ARG A 442 -3.70 5.03 7.80
N GLY A 443 -3.71 6.33 8.11
CA GLY A 443 -4.28 6.85 9.35
C GLY A 443 -5.74 6.43 9.56
N LEU A 444 -6.60 6.64 8.56
CA LEU A 444 -8.01 6.22 8.61
C LEU A 444 -8.17 4.72 8.81
N LEU A 445 -7.39 3.89 8.12
CA LEU A 445 -7.46 2.43 8.26
C LEU A 445 -7.10 1.96 9.68
N LEU A 446 -6.24 2.70 10.40
CA LEU A 446 -5.94 2.40 11.79
C LEU A 446 -7.09 2.78 12.72
N ASP A 447 -7.74 3.90 12.48
CA ASP A 447 -8.93 4.33 13.23
C ASP A 447 -10.08 3.34 12.99
N TRP A 448 -10.32 2.96 11.73
CA TRP A 448 -11.34 2.00 11.31
C TRP A 448 -11.12 0.59 11.87
N ALA A 449 -9.86 0.17 12.06
CA ALA A 449 -9.55 -1.13 12.70
C ALA A 449 -10.07 -1.23 14.15
N GLN A 450 -10.29 -0.08 14.81
CA GLN A 450 -10.71 0.02 16.20
C GLN A 450 -12.24 0.19 16.34
N GLU A 451 -12.97 0.32 15.24
CA GLU A 451 -14.40 0.57 15.26
C GLU A 451 -15.24 -0.66 15.61
N ALA A 452 -16.48 -0.42 16.04
CA ALA A 452 -17.42 -1.47 16.39
C ALA A 452 -17.97 -2.21 15.16
N SER A 453 -18.08 -1.55 13.99
CA SER A 453 -18.66 -2.13 12.77
C SER A 453 -17.86 -3.34 12.27
N THR A 454 -18.52 -4.50 12.18
CA THR A 454 -17.93 -5.73 11.64
C THR A 454 -17.64 -5.58 10.14
N ALA A 455 -18.47 -4.84 9.40
CA ALA A 455 -18.26 -4.61 7.96
C ALA A 455 -16.99 -3.78 7.72
N VAL A 456 -16.84 -2.67 8.44
CA VAL A 456 -15.65 -1.78 8.37
C VAL A 456 -14.38 -2.54 8.74
N THR A 457 -14.40 -3.26 9.86
CA THR A 457 -13.22 -4.02 10.30
C THR A 457 -12.88 -5.18 9.35
N THR A 458 -13.88 -5.83 8.73
CA THR A 458 -13.66 -6.82 7.67
C THR A 458 -12.97 -6.21 6.45
N VAL A 459 -13.39 -5.02 6.01
CA VAL A 459 -12.72 -4.30 4.91
C VAL A 459 -11.27 -3.95 5.25
N VAL A 460 -11.02 -3.45 6.46
CA VAL A 460 -9.64 -3.17 6.93
C VAL A 460 -8.80 -4.44 6.90
N THR A 461 -9.37 -5.58 7.28
CA THR A 461 -8.70 -6.87 7.20
C THR A 461 -8.39 -7.27 5.76
N PHE A 462 -9.28 -7.03 4.80
CA PHE A 462 -8.98 -7.27 3.37
C PHE A 462 -7.86 -6.38 2.85
N VAL A 463 -7.79 -5.12 3.29
CA VAL A 463 -6.63 -4.26 3.02
C VAL A 463 -5.38 -4.87 3.65
N CYS A 464 -5.41 -5.28 4.91
CA CYS A 464 -4.23 -5.87 5.55
C CYS A 464 -3.80 -7.20 4.90
N ARG A 465 -4.72 -7.94 4.28
CA ARG A 465 -4.45 -9.16 3.53
C ARG A 465 -3.95 -8.91 2.11
N SER A 466 -3.99 -7.69 1.57
CA SER A 466 -3.54 -7.42 0.20
C SER A 466 -2.01 -7.27 0.10
N ASP A 467 -1.52 -6.71 -1.01
CA ASP A 467 -0.14 -6.26 -1.18
C ASP A 467 0.27 -5.13 -0.20
N PHE A 468 -0.70 -4.54 0.52
CA PHE A 468 -0.43 -3.61 1.62
C PHE A 468 0.49 -4.23 2.68
N ALA A 469 0.31 -5.51 3.04
CA ALA A 469 1.16 -6.16 4.05
C ALA A 469 2.59 -6.46 3.58
N GLU A 470 2.85 -6.45 2.26
CA GLU A 470 4.21 -6.60 1.74
C GLU A 470 5.01 -5.30 1.93
N HIS A 471 4.38 -4.16 1.65
CA HIS A 471 5.01 -2.84 1.76
C HIS A 471 4.95 -2.29 3.20
N TYR A 472 3.87 -2.57 3.93
CA TYR A 472 3.57 -2.02 5.25
C TYR A 472 3.19 -3.13 6.26
N THR A 473 4.07 -4.12 6.42
CA THR A 473 3.84 -5.30 7.27
C THR A 473 3.49 -4.95 8.71
N TYR A 474 4.25 -4.07 9.38
CA TYR A 474 4.00 -3.72 10.78
C TYR A 474 2.68 -2.98 10.95
N GLN A 475 2.42 -2.03 10.06
CA GLN A 475 1.14 -1.34 9.99
C GLN A 475 -0.05 -2.31 9.81
N ALA A 476 0.06 -3.28 8.90
CA ALA A 476 -0.96 -4.31 8.73
C ALA A 476 -1.17 -5.11 10.03
N LEU A 477 -0.09 -5.55 10.67
CA LEU A 477 -0.13 -6.33 11.91
C LEU A 477 -0.75 -5.58 13.08
N ILE A 478 -0.52 -4.26 13.20
CA ILE A 478 -1.14 -3.44 14.25
C ILE A 478 -2.66 -3.33 14.06
N ARG A 479 -3.12 -3.19 12.82
CA ARG A 479 -4.56 -3.14 12.50
C ARG A 479 -5.20 -4.50 12.78
N LEU A 480 -4.58 -5.59 12.32
CA LEU A 480 -5.04 -6.95 12.61
C LEU A 480 -5.05 -7.25 14.10
N ARG A 481 -4.09 -6.74 14.88
CA ARG A 481 -4.09 -6.85 16.35
C ARG A 481 -5.33 -6.22 16.97
N TRP A 482 -5.77 -5.07 16.47
CA TRP A 482 -7.01 -4.44 16.95
C TRP A 482 -8.24 -5.28 16.61
N VAL A 483 -8.33 -5.77 15.37
CA VAL A 483 -9.45 -6.63 14.94
C VAL A 483 -9.48 -7.93 15.75
N LEU A 484 -8.35 -8.62 15.92
CA LEU A 484 -8.26 -9.85 16.72
C LEU A 484 -8.51 -9.62 18.21
N GLY A 485 -8.31 -8.39 18.70
CA GLY A 485 -8.58 -8.01 20.08
C GLY A 485 -10.06 -7.77 20.41
N ARG A 486 -10.96 -7.85 19.42
CA ARG A 486 -12.40 -7.66 19.62
C ARG A 486 -12.97 -8.67 20.64
N PRO A 487 -13.90 -8.28 21.52
CA PRO A 487 -14.46 -9.20 22.51
C PRO A 487 -15.15 -10.42 21.88
N THR A 488 -15.96 -10.18 20.84
CA THR A 488 -16.69 -11.21 20.11
C THR A 488 -15.87 -11.72 18.93
N ARG A 489 -15.83 -13.04 18.72
CA ARG A 489 -15.29 -13.67 17.50
C ARG A 489 -16.36 -13.58 16.40
N ASP A 490 -16.36 -12.47 15.68
CA ASP A 490 -17.25 -12.22 14.53
C ASP A 490 -16.51 -12.47 13.20
N ALA A 491 -17.19 -12.28 12.06
CA ALA A 491 -16.62 -12.50 10.73
C ALA A 491 -15.35 -11.68 10.47
N ALA A 492 -15.19 -10.51 11.10
CA ALA A 492 -13.98 -9.70 10.98
C ALA A 492 -12.78 -10.35 11.68
N VAL A 493 -13.01 -10.96 12.87
CA VAL A 493 -11.98 -11.73 13.58
C VAL A 493 -11.56 -12.96 12.76
N GLU A 494 -12.50 -13.70 12.19
CA GLU A 494 -12.19 -14.86 11.34
C GLU A 494 -11.38 -14.45 10.09
N ALA A 495 -11.78 -13.38 9.42
CA ALA A 495 -11.01 -12.83 8.31
C ALA A 495 -9.60 -12.38 8.75
N ALA A 496 -9.44 -11.89 9.98
CA ALA A 496 -8.15 -11.44 10.50
C ALA A 496 -7.22 -12.61 10.86
N GLU A 497 -7.79 -13.72 11.36
CA GLU A 497 -7.10 -14.99 11.55
C GLU A 497 -6.58 -15.50 10.20
N ASP A 498 -7.39 -15.47 9.14
CA ASP A 498 -7.00 -15.81 7.77
C ASP A 498 -5.89 -14.88 7.24
N ALA A 499 -6.03 -13.57 7.43
CA ALA A 499 -5.07 -12.59 6.97
C ALA A 499 -3.68 -12.80 7.62
N ILE A 500 -3.61 -13.08 8.92
CA ILE A 500 -2.34 -13.37 9.59
C ILE A 500 -1.68 -14.62 9.01
N ARG A 501 -2.45 -15.69 8.75
CA ARG A 501 -1.93 -16.92 8.15
C ARG A 501 -1.37 -16.67 6.75
N ASP A 502 -2.12 -15.93 5.94
CA ASP A 502 -1.72 -15.58 4.58
C ASP A 502 -0.45 -14.72 4.56
N ILE A 503 -0.36 -13.70 5.42
CA ILE A 503 0.84 -12.85 5.51
C ILE A 503 2.05 -13.69 5.96
N ALA A 504 1.88 -14.55 6.95
CA ALA A 504 2.95 -15.41 7.45
C ALA A 504 3.44 -16.45 6.43
N ALA A 505 2.56 -16.90 5.53
CA ALA A 505 2.91 -17.81 4.45
C ALA A 505 3.73 -17.15 3.33
N ARG A 506 3.77 -15.81 3.25
CA ARG A 506 4.54 -15.11 2.21
C ARG A 506 6.06 -15.22 2.44
N PRO A 507 6.84 -15.30 1.35
CA PRO A 507 8.30 -15.34 1.45
C PRO A 507 8.86 -14.17 2.28
N GLY A 508 9.65 -14.49 3.30
CA GLY A 508 10.35 -13.49 4.12
C GLY A 508 9.52 -12.79 5.20
N LEU A 509 8.21 -13.01 5.30
CA LEU A 509 7.35 -12.30 6.27
C LEU A 509 7.13 -13.07 7.59
N LEU A 510 7.22 -14.41 7.60
CA LEU A 510 6.97 -15.23 8.80
C LEU A 510 7.73 -14.73 10.04
N ALA A 511 9.03 -14.47 9.91
CA ALA A 511 9.85 -14.03 11.04
C ALA A 511 9.37 -12.70 11.62
N ARG A 512 8.87 -11.77 10.78
CA ARG A 512 8.31 -10.49 11.22
C ARG A 512 6.97 -10.70 11.93
N VAL A 513 6.08 -11.48 11.32
CA VAL A 513 4.76 -11.79 11.90
C VAL A 513 4.89 -12.46 13.25
N TRP A 514 5.68 -13.54 13.34
CA TRP A 514 5.92 -14.28 14.58
C TRP A 514 6.40 -13.36 15.70
N LYS A 515 7.38 -12.51 15.39
CA LYS A 515 8.02 -11.61 16.35
C LYS A 515 7.12 -10.49 16.83
N SER A 516 6.18 -10.04 16.01
CA SER A 516 5.14 -9.11 16.44
C SER A 516 4.14 -9.81 17.37
N VAL A 517 3.62 -10.97 16.96
CA VAL A 517 2.59 -11.71 17.71
C VAL A 517 3.07 -12.10 19.12
N VAL A 518 4.30 -12.57 19.27
CA VAL A 518 4.85 -12.97 20.59
C VAL A 518 5.06 -11.81 21.57
N LYS A 519 5.05 -10.56 21.11
CA LYS A 519 5.20 -9.36 21.98
C LYS A 519 3.86 -8.80 22.47
N TRP A 520 2.79 -9.06 21.73
CA TRP A 520 1.46 -8.55 22.05
C TRP A 520 0.98 -8.89 23.47
N PRO A 521 1.30 -10.06 24.07
CA PRO A 521 0.97 -10.33 25.46
C PRO A 521 1.58 -9.30 26.43
N ASP A 522 2.86 -8.96 26.23
CA ASP A 522 3.62 -8.02 27.08
C ASP A 522 3.10 -6.58 26.95
N GLU A 523 2.45 -6.27 25.82
CA GLU A 523 1.81 -4.99 25.52
C GLU A 523 0.35 -4.91 26.00
N GLY A 524 -0.11 -5.90 26.79
CA GLY A 524 -1.49 -5.95 27.31
C GLY A 524 -2.54 -6.34 26.26
N ARG A 525 -2.12 -6.98 25.16
CA ARG A 525 -2.98 -7.43 24.05
C ARG A 525 -3.13 -8.95 24.03
N GLY A 526 -3.34 -9.55 25.20
CA GLY A 526 -3.38 -11.01 25.39
C GLY A 526 -4.40 -11.74 24.50
N LEU A 527 -5.63 -11.24 24.35
CA LEU A 527 -6.65 -11.89 23.49
C LEU A 527 -6.25 -11.91 22.01
N ALA A 528 -5.79 -10.78 21.48
CA ALA A 528 -5.30 -10.70 20.10
C ALA A 528 -4.10 -11.63 19.88
N ALA A 529 -3.19 -11.69 20.87
CA ALA A 529 -2.05 -12.58 20.84
C ALA A 529 -2.46 -14.06 20.82
N SER A 530 -3.42 -14.45 21.67
CA SER A 530 -3.95 -15.82 21.71
C SER A 530 -4.54 -16.21 20.35
N ARG A 531 -5.43 -15.38 19.77
CA ARG A 531 -6.05 -15.69 18.47
C ARG A 531 -5.04 -15.75 17.33
N ALA A 532 -4.11 -14.79 17.26
CA ALA A 532 -3.05 -14.80 16.26
C ALA A 532 -2.13 -16.03 16.40
N PHE A 533 -1.72 -16.38 17.62
CA PHE A 533 -0.91 -17.56 17.89
C PHE A 533 -1.62 -18.84 17.43
N LEU A 534 -2.90 -18.98 17.78
CA LEU A 534 -3.68 -20.15 17.41
C LEU A 534 -3.87 -20.25 15.89
N ALA A 535 -4.21 -19.14 15.23
CA ALA A 535 -4.36 -19.10 13.78
C ALA A 535 -3.05 -19.43 13.05
N LEU A 536 -1.93 -18.80 13.44
CA LEU A 536 -0.62 -19.03 12.81
C LEU A 536 -0.17 -20.48 12.80
N LEU A 537 -0.49 -21.22 13.85
CA LEU A 537 -0.01 -22.58 14.06
C LEU A 537 -1.03 -23.65 13.67
N ASP A 538 -2.17 -23.26 13.10
CA ASP A 538 -3.21 -24.17 12.63
C ASP A 538 -2.78 -24.91 11.35
N PRO A 539 -2.59 -26.25 11.41
CA PRO A 539 -2.16 -27.01 10.24
C PRO A 539 -3.29 -27.41 9.30
N ARG A 540 -4.57 -27.15 9.62
CA ARG A 540 -5.73 -27.66 8.86
C ARG A 540 -5.72 -27.25 7.39
N ASP A 541 -5.41 -25.99 7.11
CA ASP A 541 -5.38 -25.47 5.73
C ASP A 541 -3.97 -25.54 5.12
N ASN A 542 -2.96 -25.17 5.90
CA ASN A 542 -1.57 -25.16 5.45
C ASN A 542 -0.60 -25.44 6.61
N PRO A 543 0.05 -26.61 6.65
CA PRO A 543 0.96 -26.96 7.75
C PRO A 543 2.33 -26.26 7.63
N TYR A 544 2.58 -25.44 6.62
CA TYR A 544 3.88 -24.80 6.36
C TYR A 544 4.40 -24.02 7.57
N VAL A 545 3.59 -23.13 8.15
CA VAL A 545 4.03 -22.29 9.29
C VAL A 545 4.38 -23.16 10.49
N LEU A 546 3.52 -24.12 10.86
CA LEU A 546 3.78 -25.06 11.94
C LEU A 546 5.10 -25.84 11.71
N LYS A 547 5.31 -26.35 10.48
CA LYS A 547 6.54 -27.07 10.12
C LYS A 547 7.80 -26.22 10.29
N VAL A 548 7.77 -24.98 9.79
CA VAL A 548 8.91 -24.06 9.89
C VAL A 548 9.18 -23.69 11.34
N MET A 549 8.14 -23.40 12.13
CA MET A 549 8.28 -23.06 13.54
C MET A 549 8.81 -24.22 14.38
N MET A 550 8.38 -25.47 14.12
CA MET A 550 8.92 -26.65 14.79
C MET A 550 10.39 -26.89 14.43
N ALA A 551 10.75 -26.77 13.15
CA ALA A 551 12.14 -26.89 12.72
C ALA A 551 13.03 -25.78 13.31
N ALA A 552 12.50 -24.58 13.49
CA ALA A 552 13.20 -23.48 14.17
C ALA A 552 13.35 -23.76 15.68
N ALA A 553 12.32 -24.26 16.35
CA ALA A 553 12.34 -24.61 17.77
C ALA A 553 13.32 -25.75 18.10
N GLU A 554 13.59 -26.64 17.14
CA GLU A 554 14.62 -27.68 17.28
C GLU A 554 16.03 -27.10 17.35
N ARG A 555 16.26 -25.96 16.69
CA ARG A 555 17.57 -25.31 16.56
C ARG A 555 17.77 -24.16 17.54
N ASP A 556 16.68 -23.52 17.96
CA ASP A 556 16.69 -22.32 18.80
C ASP A 556 15.76 -22.48 20.01
N ALA A 557 16.38 -22.49 21.20
CA ALA A 557 15.67 -22.59 22.47
C ALA A 557 14.76 -21.39 22.75
N GLU A 558 15.07 -20.19 22.23
CA GLU A 558 14.21 -19.00 22.39
C GLU A 558 12.90 -19.18 21.63
N VAL A 559 12.94 -19.78 20.43
CA VAL A 559 11.73 -20.10 19.66
C VAL A 559 10.88 -21.14 20.39
N ARG A 560 11.48 -22.19 20.94
CA ARG A 560 10.77 -23.19 21.77
C ARG A 560 10.10 -22.53 22.98
N GLN A 561 10.81 -21.67 23.71
CA GLN A 561 10.24 -20.96 24.86
C GLN A 561 9.08 -20.05 24.47
N LYS A 562 9.16 -19.36 23.33
CA LYS A 562 8.07 -18.52 22.82
C LYS A 562 6.85 -19.33 22.39
N LEU A 563 7.03 -20.53 21.83
CA LEU A 563 5.91 -21.44 21.54
C LEU A 563 5.19 -21.88 22.82
N ILE A 564 5.95 -22.23 23.87
CA ILE A 564 5.39 -22.59 25.18
C ILE A 564 4.66 -21.38 25.80
N ALA A 565 5.27 -20.19 25.75
CA ALA A 565 4.65 -18.97 26.25
C ALA A 565 3.35 -18.63 25.51
N GLY A 566 3.32 -18.79 24.18
CA GLY A 566 2.11 -18.60 23.36
C GLY A 566 0.98 -19.56 23.75
N TRP A 567 1.28 -20.84 23.94
CA TRP A 567 0.32 -21.82 24.46
C TRP A 567 -0.20 -21.45 25.84
N ARG A 568 0.69 -21.04 26.76
CA ARG A 568 0.31 -20.58 28.09
C ARG A 568 -0.65 -19.39 28.03
N THR A 569 -0.38 -18.41 27.17
CA THR A 569 -1.26 -17.25 26.97
C THR A 569 -2.61 -17.64 26.39
N ALA A 570 -2.64 -18.56 25.41
CA ALA A 570 -3.89 -19.07 24.84
C ALA A 570 -4.74 -19.86 25.86
N LEU A 571 -4.14 -20.83 26.54
CA LEU A 571 -4.83 -21.71 27.50
C LEU A 571 -5.32 -20.97 28.77
N SER A 572 -4.69 -19.85 29.10
CA SER A 572 -5.13 -19.00 30.22
C SER A 572 -6.31 -18.08 29.85
N ASN A 573 -6.72 -18.03 28.59
CA ASN A 573 -7.75 -17.13 28.10
C ASN A 573 -9.04 -17.89 27.74
N PRO A 574 -10.12 -17.76 28.55
CA PRO A 574 -11.36 -18.50 28.32
C PRO A 574 -12.01 -18.24 26.96
N ALA A 575 -11.79 -17.04 26.38
CA ALA A 575 -12.39 -16.63 25.12
C ALA A 575 -11.86 -17.37 23.87
N VAL A 576 -10.81 -18.18 24.02
CA VAL A 576 -10.23 -18.99 22.93
C VAL A 576 -10.17 -20.49 23.26
N THR A 577 -10.99 -20.95 24.20
CA THR A 577 -10.96 -22.34 24.71
C THR A 577 -11.29 -23.35 23.61
N ALA A 578 -12.29 -23.05 22.78
CA ALA A 578 -12.73 -23.94 21.69
C ALA A 578 -11.66 -24.02 20.60
N GLU A 579 -11.10 -22.88 20.22
CA GLU A 579 -10.05 -22.74 19.21
C GLU A 579 -8.74 -23.41 19.66
N SER A 580 -8.41 -23.31 20.95
CA SER A 580 -7.27 -24.02 21.53
C SER A 580 -7.44 -25.54 21.44
N ARG A 581 -8.66 -26.03 21.67
CA ARG A 581 -8.99 -27.46 21.53
C ARG A 581 -8.87 -27.93 20.09
N ASP A 582 -9.44 -27.17 19.16
CA ASP A 582 -9.35 -27.45 17.72
C ASP A 582 -7.91 -27.51 17.25
N LEU A 583 -7.06 -26.58 17.71
CA LEU A 583 -5.65 -26.56 17.35
C LEU A 583 -4.90 -27.79 17.89
N LEU A 584 -5.15 -28.21 19.13
CA LEU A 584 -4.54 -29.42 19.70
C LEU A 584 -4.93 -30.67 18.89
N ILE A 585 -6.17 -30.76 18.42
CA ILE A 585 -6.61 -31.83 17.50
C ILE A 585 -5.88 -31.74 16.16
N GLY A 586 -5.75 -30.52 15.60
CA GLY A 586 -4.98 -30.27 14.38
C GLY A 586 -3.52 -30.71 14.50
N TRP A 587 -2.89 -30.41 15.64
CA TRP A 587 -1.52 -30.84 15.94
C TRP A 587 -1.40 -32.36 16.05
N ALA A 588 -2.37 -33.03 16.68
CA ALA A 588 -2.39 -34.50 16.75
C ALA A 588 -2.49 -35.14 15.35
N ARG A 589 -3.30 -34.58 14.45
CA ARG A 589 -3.38 -35.01 13.05
C ARG A 589 -2.05 -34.79 12.31
N ALA A 590 -1.46 -33.59 12.42
CA ALA A 590 -0.16 -33.29 11.81
C ALA A 590 0.98 -34.19 12.33
N TRP A 591 0.92 -34.57 13.61
CA TRP A 591 1.84 -35.52 14.23
C TRP A 591 1.69 -36.94 13.69
N ALA A 592 0.44 -37.41 13.56
CA ALA A 592 0.13 -38.74 13.00
C ALA A 592 0.55 -38.84 11.52
N ASP A 593 0.35 -37.76 10.76
CA ASP A 593 0.75 -37.65 9.35
C ASP A 593 2.27 -37.41 9.16
N GLN A 594 3.07 -37.44 10.23
CA GLN A 594 4.52 -37.20 10.22
C GLN A 594 4.92 -35.87 9.54
N GLN A 595 4.04 -34.88 9.63
CA GLN A 595 4.28 -33.57 9.03
C GLN A 595 5.26 -32.75 9.86
N VAL A 596 5.39 -33.04 11.15
CA VAL A 596 6.21 -32.32 12.14
C VAL A 596 7.12 -33.29 12.90
N PRO A 597 8.25 -32.81 13.47
CA PRO A 597 9.13 -33.67 14.26
C PRO A 597 8.41 -34.25 15.49
N GLN A 598 8.25 -35.58 15.52
CA GLN A 598 7.36 -36.24 16.47
C GLN A 598 7.80 -36.08 17.93
N GLU A 599 9.07 -36.30 18.24
CA GLU A 599 9.60 -36.23 19.61
C GLU A 599 9.60 -34.79 20.13
N LEU A 600 9.97 -33.81 19.30
CA LEU A 600 9.94 -32.39 19.67
C LEU A 600 8.53 -31.92 20.01
N MET A 601 7.52 -32.33 19.23
CA MET A 601 6.13 -31.96 19.51
C MET A 601 5.65 -32.56 20.83
N VAL A 602 5.97 -33.84 21.10
CA VAL A 602 5.63 -34.50 22.36
C VAL A 602 6.29 -33.80 23.55
N ASP A 603 7.58 -33.46 23.45
CA ASP A 603 8.31 -32.74 24.50
C ASP A 603 7.71 -31.37 24.76
N LEU A 604 7.40 -30.61 23.71
CA LEU A 604 6.77 -29.28 23.84
C LEU A 604 5.39 -29.38 24.49
N LEU A 605 4.56 -30.33 24.09
CA LEU A 605 3.24 -30.53 24.70
C LEU A 605 3.35 -30.99 26.16
N ASN A 606 4.33 -31.82 26.51
CA ASN A 606 4.58 -32.19 27.91
C ASN A 606 4.90 -30.95 28.76
N ASP A 607 5.79 -30.06 28.27
CA ASP A 607 6.11 -28.81 28.97
C ASP A 607 4.86 -27.93 29.18
N VAL A 608 3.94 -27.90 28.21
CA VAL A 608 2.66 -27.17 28.30
C VAL A 608 1.69 -27.85 29.28
N ILE A 609 1.60 -29.18 29.25
CA ILE A 609 0.71 -29.97 30.12
C ILE A 609 1.12 -29.85 31.59
N GLU A 610 2.41 -29.89 31.90
CA GLU A 610 2.92 -29.74 33.28
C GLU A 610 2.45 -28.43 33.92
N GLN A 611 2.27 -27.38 33.13
CA GLN A 611 1.86 -26.06 33.61
C GLN A 611 0.34 -25.82 33.58
N HIS A 612 -0.41 -26.57 32.75
CA HIS A 612 -1.81 -26.28 32.43
C HIS A 612 -2.75 -27.50 32.48
N LEU A 613 -2.39 -28.56 33.23
CA LEU A 613 -3.16 -29.79 33.35
C LEU A 613 -4.67 -29.58 33.62
N LEU A 614 -5.01 -28.57 34.42
CA LEU A 614 -6.38 -28.28 34.84
C LEU A 614 -7.17 -27.39 33.87
N THR A 615 -6.57 -26.94 32.76
CA THR A 615 -7.30 -26.18 31.74
C THR A 615 -8.17 -27.11 30.89
N THR A 616 -9.37 -26.68 30.54
CA THR A 616 -10.35 -27.51 29.80
C THR A 616 -9.79 -28.12 28.50
N PRO A 617 -9.06 -27.39 27.63
CA PRO A 617 -8.52 -27.96 26.40
C PRO A 617 -7.50 -29.07 26.64
N ILE A 618 -6.61 -28.89 27.62
CA ILE A 618 -5.59 -29.89 27.98
C ILE A 618 -6.24 -31.10 28.66
N ALA A 619 -7.19 -30.89 29.57
CA ALA A 619 -7.92 -31.99 30.19
C ALA A 619 -8.69 -32.82 29.13
N ALA A 620 -9.29 -32.18 28.13
CA ALA A 620 -9.94 -32.87 27.01
C ALA A 620 -8.94 -33.67 26.16
N LEU A 621 -7.75 -33.12 25.89
CA LEU A 621 -6.69 -33.83 25.17
C LEU A 621 -6.19 -35.05 25.95
N VAL A 622 -5.95 -34.90 27.26
CA VAL A 622 -5.28 -35.87 28.12
C VAL A 622 -6.23 -36.96 28.62
N TYR A 623 -7.41 -36.59 29.13
CA TYR A 623 -8.37 -37.50 29.76
C TYR A 623 -9.57 -37.83 28.87
N GLY A 624 -9.85 -36.99 27.86
CA GLY A 624 -11.06 -37.08 27.06
C GLY A 624 -12.28 -36.45 27.74
N GLU A 625 -13.26 -36.08 26.92
CA GLU A 625 -14.55 -35.57 27.36
C GLU A 625 -15.62 -36.67 27.31
N PRO A 626 -16.51 -36.77 28.31
CA PRO A 626 -17.57 -37.77 28.33
C PRO A 626 -18.47 -37.67 27.08
N GLY A 627 -18.67 -38.80 26.40
CA GLY A 627 -19.58 -38.88 25.25
C GLY A 627 -19.01 -38.39 23.91
N ILE A 628 -17.74 -37.99 23.85
CA ILE A 628 -17.07 -37.57 22.61
C ILE A 628 -16.13 -38.68 22.12
N GLY A 629 -16.34 -39.12 20.89
CA GLY A 629 -15.40 -39.99 20.17
C GLY A 629 -14.24 -39.17 19.61
N TYR A 630 -13.00 -39.58 19.91
CA TYR A 630 -11.79 -38.92 19.40
C TYR A 630 -11.21 -39.69 18.22
N ASP A 631 -10.65 -38.97 17.26
CA ASP A 631 -9.91 -39.55 16.14
C ASP A 631 -8.70 -40.38 16.62
N GLN A 632 -8.31 -41.38 15.83
CA GLN A 632 -7.17 -42.24 16.15
C GLN A 632 -5.87 -41.46 16.38
N SER A 633 -5.65 -40.37 15.63
CA SER A 633 -4.49 -39.49 15.79
C SER A 633 -4.38 -38.88 17.19
N VAL A 634 -5.51 -38.53 17.81
CA VAL A 634 -5.56 -37.97 19.18
C VAL A 634 -5.26 -39.06 20.20
N ILE A 635 -5.78 -40.28 19.99
CA ILE A 635 -5.53 -41.44 20.86
C ILE A 635 -4.04 -41.80 20.83
N ASP A 636 -3.44 -41.84 19.64
CA ASP A 636 -2.03 -42.21 19.46
C ASP A 636 -1.09 -41.17 20.08
N LEU A 637 -1.37 -39.88 19.90
CA LEU A 637 -0.61 -38.82 20.56
C LEU A 637 -0.74 -38.91 22.08
N ARG A 638 -1.95 -39.15 22.61
CA ARG A 638 -2.20 -39.29 24.05
C ARG A 638 -1.38 -40.41 24.68
N MET A 639 -1.22 -41.54 24.00
CA MET A 639 -0.39 -42.66 24.51
C MET A 639 1.10 -42.30 24.63
N ARG A 640 1.57 -41.28 23.90
CA ARG A 640 2.97 -40.83 23.91
C ARG A 640 3.23 -39.69 24.91
N LEU A 641 2.19 -38.94 25.30
CA LEU A 641 2.30 -37.87 26.30
C LEU A 641 2.58 -38.44 27.69
N ARG A 642 3.41 -37.73 28.46
CA ARG A 642 3.69 -38.09 29.85
C ARG A 642 2.49 -37.66 30.68
N LEU A 643 1.62 -38.61 31.01
CA LEU A 643 0.55 -38.38 31.96
C LEU A 643 1.18 -38.07 33.33
N PRO A 644 0.93 -36.90 33.94
CA PRO A 644 1.29 -36.72 35.33
C PRO A 644 0.55 -37.78 36.14
N SER A 645 1.31 -38.45 37.02
CA SER A 645 0.80 -39.52 37.87
C SER A 645 -0.51 -39.05 38.51
N PRO A 646 -1.60 -39.84 38.46
CA PRO A 646 -2.87 -39.40 39.04
C PRO A 646 -2.62 -39.00 40.48
N LEU A 647 -2.99 -37.76 40.80
CA LEU A 647 -2.91 -37.16 42.12
C LEU A 647 -3.35 -38.19 43.14
N SER A 648 -2.39 -38.66 43.95
CA SER A 648 -2.65 -39.46 45.14
C SER A 648 -3.23 -38.53 46.21
N HIS A 649 -4.42 -38.01 45.95
CA HIS A 649 -5.31 -37.47 46.97
C HIS A 649 -6.45 -38.46 47.13
N THR A 650 -6.14 -39.62 47.71
CA THR A 650 -7.13 -40.33 48.49
C THR A 650 -7.50 -39.40 49.63
N PRO A 651 -8.77 -38.95 49.77
CA PRO A 651 -9.18 -38.36 51.03
C PRO A 651 -9.05 -39.48 52.06
N THR A 652 -8.09 -39.34 52.96
CA THR A 652 -8.07 -40.13 54.19
C THR A 652 -9.35 -39.80 54.92
N HIS A 653 -10.34 -40.67 54.75
CA HIS A 653 -11.45 -40.82 55.67
C HIS A 653 -10.83 -41.02 57.06
N VAL A 654 -10.82 -39.98 57.89
CA VAL A 654 -10.59 -40.11 59.32
C VAL A 654 -11.98 -40.26 59.94
N PRO A 655 -12.36 -41.44 60.45
CA PRO A 655 -13.57 -41.57 61.23
C PRO A 655 -13.28 -41.13 62.66
N ARG A 656 -13.84 -39.99 63.07
CA ARG A 656 -14.57 -39.82 64.34
C ARG A 656 -15.28 -38.47 64.39
#